data_AF-C0EGP3-F1
#
_entry.id   AF-C0EGP3-F1
#
_cell.length_a   1.000
_cell.length_b   1.000
_cell.length_c   1.000
_cell.angle_alpha   90.00
_cell.angle_beta   90.00
_cell.angle_gamma   90.00
#
_symmetry.space_group_name_H-M   'P 1'
#
loop_
_entity.id
_entity.type
_entity.pdbx_description
1 polymer ?
#
loop_
_entity_poly.entity_id
_entity_poly.type
_entity_poly.pdbx_seq_one_letter_code
_entity_poly.pdbx_strand_id
1 'polypeptide(L)'
;MKRKKIMRISALLVSMVMMMTSVASAFPEEPMSVASYSFKGPSDPAEWGDAQWIWGNENPGTTDSTNRNVVQYFRRDFKLENLPEVAELQISADTKYWMYVNGKEVVWQGQLVRGPSGPSHEGNHSGNGDNSKDQTSSRNDGTYYETVDIAEYLQEGENSICILVWHWNNTSTHNNPSRYGGLLVSSQLPDADNDNNLVYTGDGQWRTRRSPAHNITDTPRSQARLNPTPNITYDARLEIDWLNPEYSTSDSNGWGNAVSYGPPGGTEDFYGWGPLYERPFGQLKDYGRKALTPVDLSEVANPQSRWRTAKAFPAADSGVRRLVTVLPYNCQLVPYIILGEGTPEGQQIVISTETFSPGNQETVFRTKAGAQTLEGLAWCNGEVLNFDIPEAITDDMIIEVGYRETGYPVSAGEHGKGDFLGYFNSVIAEDDPSISGQDGDYAIKAFNGGHTWGNEWYATEGPSAENNFYDELWTKAVRTLYVTMRDTYMDCPDRERGQYIGDAVNEFEEAYYSLGPEADLLTKKAYYEHASWQWEFSWAGNPDRTYYAMSNVRPGILNQEIYSQSLTAIYSLVDFWKFVGDEEVIQYTWPKYFNYLTNWDLSTEGDYAGNLRRFRPQGDPPGYNTLSDWCDWGNNQDKYAFYTVIYYMAMKSLYTLGNDPATGVTMTSEQRTFLETRMESIETNFEKFWDEEERAYRSLMGGSHDGQANWSQVSNTCGTDVDDRVNALAVVAGLVPEERYQDMRDLFMGEGVHTAPHENASIYLEKYVQEALFLMGYDEDAMLRMARRHMDVVNRTDDTTLPEHWSGGTKNHGWSGGSMIAMSRRVTGVEPTSHAYETWHIVPQMGNFVSVDTRVPSAIGNIDVKIQKENGVTSMSVVSPGNSAEFWVPLAEGQCAVQTAGNAKYLGVKEAYGNSYAVFASSEAGTFAFTTADEADKEILKKVIAYAQSESVQEEFDHVIEAVQLSFTAALDNAVAVDANRDATPEEVESAWKTLLTEIHKLGFVAGDKETLKQLIEIAADYEKVLDWYTPNTVEPFTAALAAARATVADGNALQGDVEAAEAALLDAMLNLRYKADKSVLESVLAKAFGIDTAAYTAESVAAFNAANDKAKAINNDANATQAEVKEAIDTLNAAIDALVEINAVPAGTSVNGDTALTTGRSNAKTGDTVPFAAAVTMLALTGFAVIISKKKK
;
A
#
# COMPACT_ATOMS: atom_id res chain seq x y z
N MET A 1 0.21 -57.01 -6.96
CA MET A 1 -0.66 -55.80 -6.94
C MET A 1 0.15 -54.50 -6.76
N LYS A 2 1.04 -54.14 -7.71
CA LYS A 2 1.92 -52.95 -7.61
C LYS A 2 1.71 -51.90 -8.73
N ARG A 3 0.45 -51.58 -9.09
CA ARG A 3 0.12 -50.58 -10.15
C ARG A 3 -1.11 -49.68 -9.89
N LYS A 4 -1.65 -49.62 -8.67
CA LYS A 4 -2.82 -48.77 -8.31
C LYS A 4 -2.58 -47.71 -7.21
N LYS A 5 -1.32 -47.53 -6.73
CA LYS A 5 -1.00 -46.53 -5.68
C LYS A 5 -0.32 -45.24 -6.19
N ILE A 6 0.06 -45.16 -7.47
CA ILE A 6 0.74 -44.00 -8.05
C ILE A 6 -0.26 -42.98 -8.65
N MET A 7 -1.36 -43.45 -9.26
CA MET A 7 -2.44 -42.61 -9.82
C MET A 7 -3.38 -41.96 -8.78
N ARG A 8 -2.89 -41.66 -7.57
CA ARG A 8 -3.63 -40.87 -6.56
C ARG A 8 -2.83 -39.70 -5.96
N ILE A 9 -1.52 -39.62 -6.21
CA ILE A 9 -0.69 -38.49 -5.75
C ILE A 9 -0.77 -37.35 -6.80
N SER A 10 -0.67 -37.69 -8.09
CA SER A 10 -0.88 -36.76 -9.22
C SER A 10 -2.30 -36.19 -9.35
N ALA A 11 -3.21 -36.54 -8.44
CA ALA A 11 -4.57 -35.98 -8.38
C ALA A 11 -4.69 -34.87 -7.33
N LEU A 12 -3.93 -34.92 -6.23
CA LEU A 12 -3.95 -33.86 -5.21
C LEU A 12 -3.26 -32.58 -5.71
N LEU A 13 -2.04 -32.69 -6.27
CA LEU A 13 -1.34 -31.51 -6.80
C LEU A 13 -2.14 -30.78 -7.89
N VAL A 14 -2.88 -31.51 -8.74
CA VAL A 14 -3.71 -30.90 -9.78
C VAL A 14 -4.94 -30.19 -9.18
N SER A 15 -5.54 -30.71 -8.11
CA SER A 15 -6.60 -30.00 -7.40
C SER A 15 -6.09 -28.75 -6.66
N MET A 16 -4.89 -28.81 -6.07
CA MET A 16 -4.28 -27.68 -5.35
C MET A 16 -3.95 -26.52 -6.31
N VAL A 17 -3.37 -26.81 -7.48
CA VAL A 17 -3.13 -25.81 -8.54
C VAL A 17 -4.43 -25.33 -9.21
N MET A 18 -5.48 -26.15 -9.27
CA MET A 18 -6.79 -25.72 -9.78
C MET A 18 -7.57 -24.82 -8.81
N MET A 19 -7.29 -24.85 -7.50
CA MET A 19 -7.85 -23.88 -6.55
C MET A 19 -7.18 -22.50 -6.67
N MET A 20 -5.90 -22.43 -7.03
CA MET A 20 -5.18 -21.18 -7.29
C MET A 20 -5.57 -20.47 -8.60
N THR A 21 -6.42 -21.07 -9.44
CA THR A 21 -6.74 -20.54 -10.79
C THR A 21 -8.21 -20.12 -10.98
N SER A 22 -9.02 -20.05 -9.90
CA SER A 22 -10.43 -19.65 -9.95
C SER A 22 -10.76 -18.26 -9.36
N VAL A 23 -9.77 -17.42 -9.08
CA VAL A 23 -9.96 -16.08 -8.48
C VAL A 23 -9.81 -14.94 -9.51
N ALA A 24 -9.22 -15.21 -10.68
CA ALA A 24 -8.83 -14.21 -11.68
C ALA A 24 -9.98 -13.62 -12.54
N SER A 25 -11.18 -13.43 -11.99
CA SER A 25 -12.34 -12.90 -12.74
C SER A 25 -13.32 -12.07 -11.90
N ALA A 26 -12.80 -11.20 -11.02
CA ALA A 26 -13.59 -10.18 -10.31
C ALA A 26 -12.73 -8.96 -9.92
N PHE A 27 -11.90 -8.44 -10.82
CA PHE A 27 -11.33 -7.10 -10.62
C PHE A 27 -12.45 -6.07 -10.87
N PRO A 28 -12.73 -5.15 -9.92
CA PRO A 28 -13.37 -3.89 -10.28
C PRO A 28 -12.39 -3.08 -11.13
N GLU A 29 -12.64 -2.98 -12.43
CA GLU A 29 -11.92 -2.06 -13.32
C GLU A 29 -12.37 -0.62 -13.04
N GLU A 30 -11.86 -0.02 -11.96
CA GLU A 30 -11.37 1.36 -11.82
C GLU A 30 -10.68 1.48 -10.44
N PRO A 31 -9.62 2.29 -10.26
CA PRO A 31 -9.17 2.66 -8.92
C PRO A 31 -10.30 3.39 -8.20
N MET A 32 -10.46 3.21 -6.88
CA MET A 32 -11.52 3.90 -6.15
C MET A 32 -11.31 5.42 -6.21
N SER A 33 -12.13 6.09 -7.02
CA SER A 33 -12.23 7.55 -7.13
C SER A 33 -12.91 8.10 -5.88
N VAL A 34 -12.26 7.94 -4.71
CA VAL A 34 -12.64 8.62 -3.48
C VAL A 34 -12.50 10.10 -3.74
N ALA A 35 -13.61 10.83 -3.68
CA ALA A 35 -13.64 12.25 -4.02
C ALA A 35 -12.64 13.02 -3.17
N SER A 36 -11.66 13.65 -3.80
CA SER A 36 -10.54 14.31 -3.12
C SER A 36 -11.03 15.55 -2.39
N TYR A 37 -11.34 15.43 -1.10
CA TYR A 37 -11.49 16.58 -0.22
C TYR A 37 -10.13 17.26 -0.09
N SER A 38 -10.03 18.42 -0.74
CA SER A 38 -9.12 19.52 -0.42
C SER A 38 -9.77 20.37 0.66
N PHE A 39 -9.00 20.83 1.64
CA PHE A 39 -9.46 21.80 2.62
C PHE A 39 -9.49 23.19 2.00
N LYS A 40 -10.50 23.40 1.17
CA LYS A 40 -10.95 24.74 0.82
C LYS A 40 -11.19 25.50 2.13
N GLY A 41 -10.68 26.74 2.19
CA GLY A 41 -11.05 27.68 3.22
C GLY A 41 -12.57 27.93 3.22
N PRO A 42 -13.10 28.70 4.18
CA PRO A 42 -14.53 28.94 4.24
C PRO A 42 -15.04 29.57 2.93
N SER A 43 -16.19 29.10 2.44
CA SER A 43 -16.80 29.53 1.17
C SER A 43 -17.00 31.05 1.15
N ASP A 44 -16.82 31.69 0.01
CA ASP A 44 -17.07 33.12 -0.11
C ASP A 44 -18.59 33.36 0.11
N PRO A 45 -19.00 34.23 1.06
CA PRO A 45 -20.41 34.59 1.24
C PRO A 45 -21.11 35.05 -0.05
N ALA A 46 -20.39 35.52 -1.06
CA ALA A 46 -20.93 35.85 -2.38
C ALA A 46 -21.40 34.63 -3.20
N GLU A 47 -20.88 33.43 -2.97
CA GLU A 47 -21.29 32.19 -3.67
C GLU A 47 -22.73 31.79 -3.34
N TRP A 48 -23.22 32.24 -2.18
CA TRP A 48 -24.59 32.02 -1.68
C TRP A 48 -25.61 33.05 -2.20
N GLY A 49 -25.17 34.08 -2.93
CA GLY A 49 -26.04 35.12 -3.47
C GLY A 49 -26.80 35.91 -2.39
N ASP A 50 -28.12 36.06 -2.57
CA ASP A 50 -29.00 36.76 -1.61
C ASP A 50 -29.46 35.88 -0.43
N ALA A 51 -29.02 34.61 -0.34
CA ALA A 51 -29.46 33.68 0.69
C ALA A 51 -29.19 34.19 2.12
N GLN A 52 -30.12 33.90 3.03
CA GLN A 52 -30.10 34.29 4.43
C GLN A 52 -30.37 33.06 5.31
N TRP A 53 -29.72 32.97 6.47
CA TRP A 53 -30.16 32.10 7.56
C TRP A 53 -31.57 32.50 7.97
N ILE A 54 -32.50 31.56 7.93
CA ILE A 54 -33.87 31.71 8.45
C ILE A 54 -34.11 30.83 9.67
N TRP A 55 -35.04 31.25 10.52
CA TRP A 55 -35.58 30.39 11.58
C TRP A 55 -37.11 30.50 11.66
N GLY A 56 -37.69 30.21 12.84
CA GLY A 56 -39.11 30.33 13.13
C GLY A 56 -39.68 31.75 12.95
N ASN A 57 -40.95 31.93 13.32
CA ASN A 57 -41.64 33.22 13.22
C ASN A 57 -41.34 34.15 14.42
N GLU A 58 -40.55 33.70 15.38
CA GLU A 58 -40.01 34.50 16.46
C GLU A 58 -38.83 35.39 16.00
N ASN A 59 -38.81 36.65 16.47
CA ASN A 59 -37.69 37.57 16.19
C ASN A 59 -36.37 37.05 16.82
N PRO A 60 -35.22 37.27 16.16
CA PRO A 60 -33.92 36.89 16.70
C PRO A 60 -33.61 37.64 18.01
N GLY A 61 -32.77 37.04 18.86
CA GLY A 61 -32.41 37.58 20.18
C GLY A 61 -33.50 37.44 21.26
N THR A 62 -34.69 36.92 20.94
CA THR A 62 -35.73 36.60 21.92
C THR A 62 -35.41 35.34 22.72
N THR A 63 -36.07 35.17 23.88
CA THR A 63 -36.04 33.90 24.64
C THR A 63 -36.51 32.72 23.80
N ASP A 64 -37.45 32.93 22.88
CA ASP A 64 -38.01 31.83 22.09
C ASP A 64 -37.06 31.37 20.97
N SER A 65 -36.34 32.31 20.35
CA SER A 65 -35.29 32.05 19.34
C SER A 65 -34.04 31.36 19.89
N THR A 66 -33.92 31.29 21.23
CA THR A 66 -32.78 30.69 21.95
C THR A 66 -33.18 29.49 22.81
N ASN A 67 -34.33 28.87 22.49
CA ASN A 67 -34.74 27.60 23.07
C ASN A 67 -33.75 26.47 22.73
N ARG A 68 -33.74 25.44 23.58
CA ARG A 68 -33.01 24.18 23.35
C ARG A 68 -33.95 23.09 22.83
N ASN A 69 -33.40 22.02 22.25
CA ASN A 69 -34.14 20.83 21.82
C ASN A 69 -35.44 21.16 21.05
N VAL A 70 -35.32 21.98 20.01
CA VAL A 70 -36.45 22.43 19.18
C VAL A 70 -36.45 21.68 17.86
N VAL A 71 -37.54 20.99 17.55
CA VAL A 71 -37.81 20.50 16.19
C VAL A 71 -38.68 21.53 15.47
N GLN A 72 -38.17 22.07 14.37
CA GLN A 72 -38.81 23.10 13.55
C GLN A 72 -39.05 22.55 12.14
N TYR A 73 -40.25 22.75 11.61
CA TYR A 73 -40.58 22.43 10.23
C TYR A 73 -40.43 23.68 9.36
N PHE A 74 -39.89 23.49 8.16
CA PHE A 74 -39.79 24.46 7.08
C PHE A 74 -40.41 23.86 5.82
N ARG A 75 -41.18 24.66 5.09
CA ARG A 75 -41.78 24.24 3.82
C ARG A 75 -41.72 25.39 2.82
N ARG A 76 -41.32 25.05 1.60
CA ARG A 76 -41.29 25.93 0.43
C ARG A 76 -42.04 25.25 -0.70
N ASP A 77 -43.27 25.72 -0.91
CA ASP A 77 -44.08 25.39 -2.07
C ASP A 77 -43.67 26.35 -3.22
N PHE A 78 -43.46 25.83 -4.43
CA PHE A 78 -42.98 26.58 -5.60
C PHE A 78 -43.38 25.90 -6.91
N LYS A 79 -43.32 26.61 -8.05
CA LYS A 79 -43.73 26.08 -9.36
C LYS A 79 -42.58 26.02 -10.38
N LEU A 80 -42.45 24.88 -11.06
CA LEU A 80 -41.54 24.70 -12.21
C LEU A 80 -42.33 24.63 -13.53
N GLU A 81 -41.97 25.45 -14.53
CA GLU A 81 -42.51 25.34 -15.90
C GLU A 81 -41.94 24.12 -16.66
N ASN A 82 -40.70 23.73 -16.36
CA ASN A 82 -39.97 22.64 -16.99
C ASN A 82 -39.09 21.97 -15.93
N LEU A 83 -38.85 20.67 -16.03
CA LEU A 83 -37.89 19.98 -15.16
C LEU A 83 -36.43 20.30 -15.57
N PRO A 84 -35.54 20.60 -14.61
CA PRO A 84 -34.11 20.69 -14.86
C PRO A 84 -33.48 19.28 -14.94
N GLU A 85 -32.31 19.17 -15.59
CA GLU A 85 -31.51 17.93 -15.64
C GLU A 85 -30.72 17.70 -14.33
N VAL A 86 -30.37 18.77 -13.63
CA VAL A 86 -29.68 18.80 -12.32
C VAL A 86 -30.31 19.92 -11.49
N ALA A 87 -30.60 19.67 -10.21
CA ALA A 87 -31.24 20.58 -9.28
C ALA A 87 -30.46 20.66 -7.97
N GLU A 88 -29.22 21.15 -8.04
CA GLU A 88 -28.36 21.36 -6.87
C GLU A 88 -28.96 22.38 -5.90
N LEU A 89 -29.00 21.97 -4.64
CA LEU A 89 -29.50 22.71 -3.50
C LEU A 89 -28.41 22.68 -2.42
N GLN A 90 -27.70 23.80 -2.26
CA GLN A 90 -26.73 24.01 -1.19
C GLN A 90 -27.50 24.23 0.12
N ILE A 91 -27.20 23.46 1.17
CA ILE A 91 -27.92 23.49 2.43
C ILE A 91 -26.99 23.48 3.65
N SER A 92 -27.36 24.23 4.68
CA SER A 92 -26.75 24.20 6.02
C SER A 92 -27.82 24.43 7.09
N ALA A 93 -27.61 23.88 8.29
CA ALA A 93 -28.55 23.93 9.40
C ALA A 93 -27.83 23.97 10.76
N ASP A 94 -28.54 24.36 11.82
CA ASP A 94 -28.14 24.04 13.21
C ASP A 94 -29.32 23.33 13.93
N THR A 95 -29.21 22.07 14.37
CA THR A 95 -28.00 21.23 14.52
C THR A 95 -27.98 20.02 13.57
N LYS A 96 -29.14 19.49 13.19
CA LYS A 96 -29.34 18.38 12.23
C LYS A 96 -30.57 18.62 11.36
N TYR A 97 -30.60 18.12 10.12
CA TYR A 97 -31.80 18.20 9.28
C TYR A 97 -32.18 16.88 8.58
N TRP A 98 -33.47 16.77 8.25
CA TRP A 98 -34.09 15.75 7.40
C TRP A 98 -34.78 16.48 6.25
N MET A 99 -34.56 16.06 5.00
CA MET A 99 -35.17 16.70 3.81
C MET A 99 -36.06 15.74 3.03
N TYR A 100 -37.22 16.26 2.64
CA TYR A 100 -38.22 15.59 1.83
C TYR A 100 -38.62 16.51 0.67
N VAL A 101 -38.82 15.95 -0.52
CA VAL A 101 -39.30 16.68 -1.71
C VAL A 101 -40.51 15.95 -2.27
N ASN A 102 -41.62 16.66 -2.43
CA ASN A 102 -42.92 16.10 -2.86
C ASN A 102 -43.37 14.89 -2.03
N GLY A 103 -43.08 14.91 -0.72
CA GLY A 103 -43.37 13.82 0.23
C GLY A 103 -42.43 12.62 0.20
N LYS A 104 -41.46 12.57 -0.72
CA LYS A 104 -40.39 11.54 -0.75
C LYS A 104 -39.23 11.93 0.16
N GLU A 105 -38.64 10.98 0.86
CA GLU A 105 -37.37 11.13 1.60
C GLU A 105 -36.22 11.40 0.62
N VAL A 106 -35.38 12.40 0.89
CA VAL A 106 -34.20 12.77 0.08
C VAL A 106 -32.91 12.72 0.90
N VAL A 107 -32.96 13.23 2.14
CA VAL A 107 -31.85 13.15 3.10
C VAL A 107 -32.39 12.69 4.44
N TRP A 108 -31.96 11.50 4.88
CA TRP A 108 -32.35 10.93 6.17
C TRP A 108 -31.66 11.62 7.37
N GLN A 109 -30.40 12.03 7.27
CA GLN A 109 -29.75 12.82 8.32
C GLN A 109 -28.56 13.62 7.77
N GLY A 110 -28.84 14.86 7.37
CA GLY A 110 -27.81 15.82 6.92
C GLY A 110 -27.31 16.71 8.05
N GLN A 111 -26.34 17.56 7.70
CA GLN A 111 -25.56 18.45 8.58
C GLN A 111 -24.61 17.71 9.54
N LEU A 112 -23.31 18.02 9.46
CA LEU A 112 -22.34 17.67 10.50
C LEU A 112 -22.47 18.60 11.70
N VAL A 113 -22.06 18.16 12.90
CA VAL A 113 -21.88 19.10 14.02
C VAL A 113 -20.87 20.19 13.64
N ARG A 114 -21.07 21.39 14.18
CA ARG A 114 -20.33 22.61 13.79
C ARG A 114 -18.82 22.45 13.93
N GLY A 115 -18.06 23.09 13.05
CA GLY A 115 -16.61 23.00 12.92
C GLY A 115 -16.15 23.47 11.52
N PRO A 116 -14.82 23.58 11.28
CA PRO A 116 -13.77 23.62 12.28
C PRO A 116 -13.79 24.93 13.09
N SER A 117 -13.18 24.91 14.27
CA SER A 117 -13.26 26.00 15.24
C SER A 117 -11.94 26.79 15.24
N GLY A 118 -11.97 28.05 14.79
CA GLY A 118 -10.86 29.00 15.01
C GLY A 118 -10.94 29.64 16.41
N PRO A 119 -9.83 30.18 16.96
CA PRO A 119 -9.87 30.97 18.18
C PRO A 119 -10.62 32.28 17.92
N SER A 120 -11.88 32.35 18.39
CA SER A 120 -12.67 33.59 18.41
C SER A 120 -11.87 34.69 19.11
N HIS A 121 -11.46 35.71 18.37
CA HIS A 121 -10.74 36.84 18.94
C HIS A 121 -11.60 37.52 20.02
N GLU A 122 -10.93 38.00 21.08
CA GLU A 122 -11.52 38.64 22.27
C GLU A 122 -12.31 37.69 23.21
N GLY A 123 -11.58 36.95 24.06
CA GLY A 123 -12.15 36.26 25.21
C GLY A 123 -11.14 35.64 26.16
N ASN A 124 -11.03 36.14 27.40
CA ASN A 124 -10.31 35.44 28.46
C ASN A 124 -11.19 34.30 29.00
N HIS A 125 -11.13 33.14 28.35
CA HIS A 125 -11.98 31.99 28.64
C HIS A 125 -11.58 31.29 29.96
N SER A 126 -12.03 31.84 31.08
CA SER A 126 -11.83 31.26 32.41
C SER A 126 -12.35 29.81 32.45
N GLY A 127 -11.42 28.86 32.60
CA GLY A 127 -11.64 27.41 32.46
C GLY A 127 -12.44 26.75 33.59
N ASN A 128 -13.42 27.44 34.16
CA ASN A 128 -14.29 26.90 35.18
C ASN A 128 -15.68 26.69 34.60
N GLY A 129 -16.17 25.45 34.61
CA GLY A 129 -17.45 25.08 34.04
C GLY A 129 -18.62 25.59 34.89
N ASP A 130 -18.97 26.86 34.74
CA ASP A 130 -20.25 27.44 35.14
C ASP A 130 -21.15 27.61 33.89
N ASN A 131 -22.44 27.33 34.02
CA ASN A 131 -23.40 27.46 32.92
C ASN A 131 -23.96 28.90 32.85
N SER A 132 -23.21 29.91 33.32
CA SER A 132 -23.67 31.26 33.63
C SER A 132 -23.66 32.22 32.45
N LYS A 133 -24.48 31.90 31.43
CA LYS A 133 -25.15 32.84 30.50
C LYS A 133 -24.34 33.83 29.64
N ASP A 134 -23.07 34.09 29.91
CA ASP A 134 -22.27 35.15 29.26
C ASP A 134 -21.06 34.58 28.50
N GLN A 135 -21.26 33.42 27.86
CA GLN A 135 -20.39 32.92 26.80
C GLN A 135 -20.84 33.53 25.47
N THR A 136 -20.57 34.82 25.31
CA THR A 136 -21.00 35.65 24.19
C THR A 136 -19.99 35.70 23.04
N SER A 137 -18.68 35.56 23.28
CA SER A 137 -17.66 35.51 22.21
C SER A 137 -17.31 34.10 21.70
N SER A 138 -17.45 33.05 22.51
CA SER A 138 -16.93 31.70 22.23
C SER A 138 -17.85 30.80 21.36
N ARG A 139 -18.44 31.34 20.28
CA ARG A 139 -19.44 30.63 19.45
C ARG A 139 -19.23 30.71 17.94
N ASN A 140 -18.26 31.50 17.49
CA ASN A 140 -18.02 31.82 16.08
C ASN A 140 -17.29 30.71 15.29
N ASP A 141 -17.49 29.45 15.70
CA ASP A 141 -16.97 28.24 15.07
C ASP A 141 -17.52 28.11 13.63
N GLY A 142 -16.87 27.34 12.77
CA GLY A 142 -17.41 27.04 11.45
C GLY A 142 -18.75 26.30 11.50
N THR A 143 -19.52 26.35 10.43
CA THR A 143 -20.66 25.45 10.22
C THR A 143 -20.53 24.79 8.85
N TYR A 144 -20.64 23.47 8.80
CA TYR A 144 -20.57 22.75 7.54
C TYR A 144 -21.81 23.00 6.67
N TYR A 145 -21.63 23.03 5.35
CA TYR A 145 -22.69 22.97 4.36
C TYR A 145 -22.45 21.81 3.39
N GLU A 146 -23.50 21.40 2.72
CA GLU A 146 -23.51 20.26 1.79
C GLU A 146 -24.38 20.60 0.58
N THR A 147 -24.02 20.09 -0.60
CA THR A 147 -24.83 20.23 -1.82
C THR A 147 -25.59 18.94 -2.06
N VAL A 148 -26.89 19.04 -2.34
CA VAL A 148 -27.76 17.89 -2.64
C VAL A 148 -28.47 18.16 -3.96
N ASP A 149 -28.32 17.27 -4.94
CA ASP A 149 -29.17 17.29 -6.14
C ASP A 149 -30.54 16.68 -5.82
N ILE A 150 -31.61 17.42 -6.11
CA ILE A 150 -33.00 16.97 -5.88
C ILE A 150 -33.77 16.67 -7.17
N ALA A 151 -33.12 16.63 -8.34
CA ALA A 151 -33.79 16.55 -9.65
C ALA A 151 -34.78 15.38 -9.78
N GLU A 152 -34.39 14.17 -9.35
CA GLU A 152 -35.22 12.96 -9.41
C GLU A 152 -36.51 13.00 -8.54
N TYR A 153 -36.61 13.98 -7.65
CA TYR A 153 -37.71 14.14 -6.71
C TYR A 153 -38.73 15.20 -7.16
N LEU A 154 -38.35 16.06 -8.11
CA LEU A 154 -39.18 17.12 -8.67
C LEU A 154 -40.22 16.61 -9.68
N GLN A 155 -41.19 17.46 -10.02
CA GLN A 155 -42.17 17.25 -11.10
C GLN A 155 -42.44 18.56 -11.86
N GLU A 156 -43.04 18.50 -13.05
CA GLU A 156 -43.57 19.71 -13.71
C GLU A 156 -44.78 20.28 -12.93
N GLY A 157 -44.85 21.61 -12.80
CA GLY A 157 -45.89 22.28 -12.02
C GLY A 157 -45.53 22.43 -10.54
N GLU A 158 -46.49 22.13 -9.65
CA GLU A 158 -46.36 22.38 -8.21
C GLU A 158 -45.36 21.43 -7.54
N ASN A 159 -44.44 21.98 -6.75
CA ASN A 159 -43.45 21.25 -5.98
C ASN A 159 -43.40 21.75 -4.53
N SER A 160 -43.06 20.86 -3.58
CA SER A 160 -42.89 21.21 -2.17
C SER A 160 -41.57 20.66 -1.62
N ILE A 161 -40.63 21.55 -1.25
CA ILE A 161 -39.47 21.20 -0.42
C ILE A 161 -39.88 21.30 1.05
N CYS A 162 -39.70 20.22 1.80
CA CYS A 162 -40.07 20.08 3.21
C CYS A 162 -38.84 19.67 4.03
N ILE A 163 -38.40 20.53 4.95
CA ILE A 163 -37.19 20.33 5.76
C ILE A 163 -37.56 20.36 7.24
N LEU A 164 -37.18 19.33 7.98
CA LEU A 164 -37.26 19.28 9.44
C LEU A 164 -35.85 19.58 9.97
N VAL A 165 -35.70 20.66 10.74
CA VAL A 165 -34.46 20.99 11.45
C VAL A 165 -34.64 20.71 12.93
N TRP A 166 -33.69 19.98 13.52
CA TRP A 166 -33.61 19.75 14.96
C TRP A 166 -32.45 20.56 15.54
N HIS A 167 -32.78 21.64 16.24
CA HIS A 167 -31.82 22.50 16.93
C HIS A 167 -31.64 22.04 18.38
N TRP A 168 -30.47 21.47 18.70
CA TRP A 168 -30.20 20.92 20.02
C TRP A 168 -29.91 22.02 21.05
N ASN A 169 -29.10 23.02 20.69
CA ASN A 169 -28.65 24.14 21.52
C ASN A 169 -28.06 23.73 22.90
N ASN A 170 -27.52 22.52 23.01
CA ASN A 170 -26.76 22.03 24.15
C ASN A 170 -25.25 22.14 23.89
N THR A 171 -24.48 22.42 24.94
CA THR A 171 -23.04 22.63 24.89
C THR A 171 -22.33 21.44 25.54
N SER A 172 -21.60 20.65 24.76
CA SER A 172 -21.01 19.37 25.20
C SER A 172 -19.58 19.16 24.64
N THR A 173 -19.00 18.01 24.96
CA THR A 173 -17.81 17.37 24.35
C THR A 173 -17.86 17.24 22.83
N HIS A 174 -19.05 17.22 22.21
CA HIS A 174 -19.26 16.96 20.79
C HIS A 174 -19.95 18.10 20.03
N ASN A 175 -20.60 19.05 20.74
CA ASN A 175 -21.41 20.10 20.12
C ASN A 175 -21.14 21.49 20.72
N ASN A 176 -20.76 22.45 19.88
CA ASN A 176 -20.77 23.89 20.16
C ASN A 176 -21.85 24.61 19.30
N PRO A 177 -23.09 24.78 19.80
CA PRO A 177 -24.20 25.31 19.02
C PRO A 177 -24.13 26.83 18.85
N SER A 178 -24.60 27.31 17.70
CA SER A 178 -24.61 28.71 17.26
C SER A 178 -25.48 29.67 18.09
N ARG A 179 -26.07 29.19 19.19
CA ARG A 179 -27.08 29.85 20.06
C ARG A 179 -28.49 29.96 19.46
N TYR A 180 -28.64 29.97 18.14
CA TYR A 180 -29.91 30.12 17.43
C TYR A 180 -30.15 28.93 16.50
N GLY A 181 -31.40 28.49 16.35
CA GLY A 181 -31.72 27.56 15.27
C GLY A 181 -31.54 28.26 13.92
N GLY A 182 -31.12 27.52 12.90
CA GLY A 182 -30.95 28.07 11.55
C GLY A 182 -31.21 27.03 10.47
N LEU A 183 -31.74 27.50 9.35
CA LEU A 183 -31.71 26.85 8.04
C LEU A 183 -31.20 27.87 7.01
N LEU A 184 -30.27 27.44 6.15
CA LEU A 184 -29.76 28.21 5.02
C LEU A 184 -29.86 27.32 3.76
N VAL A 185 -30.47 27.83 2.70
CA VAL A 185 -30.53 27.18 1.38
C VAL A 185 -30.24 28.17 0.26
N SER A 186 -29.39 27.77 -0.68
CA SER A 186 -29.22 28.40 -2.00
C SER A 186 -29.48 27.37 -3.09
N SER A 187 -30.16 27.75 -4.17
CA SER A 187 -30.37 26.90 -5.35
C SER A 187 -30.56 27.74 -6.63
N GLN A 188 -30.40 27.11 -7.78
CA GLN A 188 -30.70 27.71 -9.09
C GLN A 188 -32.11 27.37 -9.61
N LEU A 189 -33.00 26.86 -8.75
CA LEU A 189 -34.37 26.54 -9.13
C LEU A 189 -35.23 27.82 -9.26
N PRO A 190 -35.87 28.08 -10.41
CA PRO A 190 -36.79 29.20 -10.55
C PRO A 190 -38.17 28.86 -9.96
N ASP A 191 -38.89 29.88 -9.49
CA ASP A 191 -40.27 29.76 -9.04
C ASP A 191 -41.21 30.57 -9.95
N ALA A 192 -41.95 29.87 -10.81
CA ALA A 192 -42.81 30.46 -11.84
C ALA A 192 -44.02 31.22 -11.27
N ASP A 193 -44.44 30.94 -10.03
CA ASP A 193 -45.49 31.71 -9.33
C ASP A 193 -44.93 32.95 -8.62
N ASN A 194 -43.60 33.13 -8.60
CA ASN A 194 -42.89 34.27 -8.01
C ASN A 194 -41.99 34.97 -9.05
N ASP A 195 -42.56 35.34 -10.20
CA ASP A 195 -41.88 36.05 -11.31
C ASP A 195 -40.59 35.37 -11.86
N ASN A 196 -40.43 34.04 -11.67
CA ASN A 196 -39.20 33.28 -11.93
C ASN A 196 -37.97 33.72 -11.11
N ASN A 197 -38.19 34.30 -9.93
CA ASN A 197 -37.13 34.45 -8.93
C ASN A 197 -36.63 33.07 -8.45
N LEU A 198 -35.37 33.00 -8.01
CA LEU A 198 -34.77 31.75 -7.52
C LEU A 198 -35.32 31.33 -6.15
N VAL A 199 -35.29 30.03 -5.87
CA VAL A 199 -35.65 29.44 -4.56
C VAL A 199 -34.42 29.43 -3.64
N TYR A 200 -34.44 30.29 -2.63
CA TYR A 200 -33.40 30.39 -1.59
C TYR A 200 -34.03 30.81 -0.25
N THR A 201 -33.36 30.57 0.89
CA THR A 201 -33.86 31.03 2.18
C THR A 201 -33.69 32.54 2.30
N GLY A 202 -34.77 33.26 2.61
CA GLY A 202 -34.80 34.72 2.61
C GLY A 202 -35.61 35.34 1.46
N ASP A 203 -36.07 34.53 0.49
CA ASP A 203 -36.99 34.94 -0.60
C ASP A 203 -38.40 35.41 -0.12
N GLY A 204 -38.66 35.35 1.19
CA GLY A 204 -39.92 35.71 1.83
C GLY A 204 -41.04 34.67 1.73
N GLN A 205 -40.84 33.58 0.99
CA GLN A 205 -41.86 32.56 0.70
C GLN A 205 -41.77 31.33 1.62
N TRP A 206 -40.62 31.08 2.24
CA TRP A 206 -40.46 29.97 3.21
C TRP A 206 -41.44 30.10 4.38
N ARG A 207 -42.25 29.06 4.56
CA ARG A 207 -43.20 28.92 5.68
C ARG A 207 -42.60 28.01 6.75
N THR A 208 -42.87 28.32 8.01
CA THR A 208 -42.28 27.59 9.15
C THR A 208 -43.29 27.35 10.28
N ARG A 209 -43.09 26.27 11.04
CA ARG A 209 -43.88 25.92 12.22
C ARG A 209 -43.04 25.07 13.19
N ARG A 210 -43.07 25.38 14.49
CA ARG A 210 -42.51 24.49 15.52
C ARG A 210 -43.31 23.19 15.57
N SER A 211 -42.63 22.05 15.61
CA SER A 211 -43.28 20.74 15.61
C SER A 211 -44.25 20.62 16.79
N PRO A 212 -45.54 20.35 16.55
CA PRO A 212 -46.52 20.11 17.62
C PRO A 212 -46.32 18.75 18.31
N ALA A 213 -45.71 17.77 17.63
CA ALA A 213 -45.52 16.42 18.14
C ALA A 213 -44.28 16.27 19.03
N HIS A 214 -43.24 17.09 18.84
CA HIS A 214 -42.01 17.02 19.62
C HIS A 214 -42.06 17.97 20.82
N ASN A 215 -42.14 17.45 22.06
CA ASN A 215 -42.30 18.27 23.26
C ASN A 215 -41.11 18.20 24.23
N ILE A 216 -40.40 19.33 24.37
CA ILE A 216 -39.32 19.51 25.35
C ILE A 216 -39.78 19.40 26.81
N THR A 217 -40.99 19.84 27.18
CA THR A 217 -41.38 19.93 28.61
C THR A 217 -41.48 18.57 29.28
N ASP A 218 -41.78 17.55 28.48
CA ASP A 218 -41.99 16.18 28.95
C ASP A 218 -40.83 15.25 28.56
N THR A 219 -39.77 15.81 28.00
CA THR A 219 -38.57 15.07 27.57
C THR A 219 -37.67 14.76 28.78
N PRO A 220 -37.23 13.51 28.98
CA PRO A 220 -36.26 13.17 30.02
C PRO A 220 -34.96 13.95 29.83
N ARG A 221 -34.49 14.66 30.88
CA ARG A 221 -33.28 15.47 30.78
C ARG A 221 -32.04 14.59 30.58
N SER A 222 -31.38 14.70 29.43
CA SER A 222 -30.03 14.16 29.24
C SER A 222 -29.02 14.90 30.12
N GLN A 223 -27.90 14.25 30.47
CA GLN A 223 -26.81 14.88 31.21
C GLN A 223 -25.97 15.77 30.29
N ALA A 224 -26.49 16.97 30.03
CA ALA A 224 -26.12 17.88 28.93
C ALA A 224 -24.65 18.40 28.84
N ARG A 225 -23.71 17.88 29.64
CA ARG A 225 -22.25 18.05 29.43
C ARG A 225 -21.60 16.87 28.75
N LEU A 226 -22.10 15.67 29.05
CA LEU A 226 -21.59 14.39 28.57
C LEU A 226 -22.45 14.00 27.36
N ASN A 227 -23.70 13.58 27.58
CA ASN A 227 -24.59 13.19 26.49
C ASN A 227 -24.87 14.39 25.54
N PRO A 228 -24.45 14.32 24.26
CA PRO A 228 -24.44 15.46 23.34
C PRO A 228 -25.63 15.52 22.38
N THR A 229 -26.41 14.45 22.24
CA THR A 229 -27.67 14.46 21.49
C THR A 229 -28.81 14.50 22.49
N PRO A 230 -29.73 15.48 22.46
CA PRO A 230 -30.84 15.50 23.41
C PRO A 230 -31.72 14.25 23.28
N ASN A 231 -32.19 13.73 24.41
CA ASN A 231 -33.34 12.82 24.43
C ASN A 231 -34.54 13.50 23.75
N ILE A 232 -35.53 12.71 23.33
CA ILE A 232 -36.67 13.23 22.57
C ILE A 232 -37.99 12.59 22.98
N THR A 233 -39.05 13.40 23.05
CA THR A 233 -40.44 12.94 23.24
C THR A 233 -41.27 13.27 22.01
N TYR A 234 -41.87 12.26 21.38
CA TYR A 234 -42.79 12.38 20.26
C TYR A 234 -44.22 11.95 20.66
N ASP A 235 -45.22 12.76 20.33
CA ASP A 235 -46.63 12.52 20.61
C ASP A 235 -47.46 12.48 19.31
N ALA A 236 -47.79 11.28 18.85
CA ALA A 236 -48.48 11.06 17.57
C ALA A 236 -49.91 11.65 17.53
N ARG A 237 -50.49 12.00 18.69
CA ARG A 237 -51.80 12.67 18.77
C ARG A 237 -51.76 14.11 18.26
N LEU A 238 -50.55 14.67 18.18
CA LEU A 238 -50.28 16.04 17.76
C LEU A 238 -49.60 16.08 16.38
N GLU A 239 -49.39 14.93 15.73
CA GLU A 239 -48.87 14.81 14.37
C GLU A 239 -49.72 15.59 13.35
N ILE A 240 -49.08 16.10 12.30
CA ILE A 240 -49.72 16.80 11.19
C ILE A 240 -49.18 16.26 9.85
N ASP A 241 -50.03 16.23 8.83
CA ASP A 241 -49.71 15.69 7.50
C ASP A 241 -48.89 16.68 6.63
N TRP A 242 -47.84 17.28 7.21
CA TRP A 242 -47.14 18.42 6.60
C TRP A 242 -46.26 18.07 5.39
N LEU A 243 -45.91 16.79 5.24
CA LEU A 243 -45.12 16.25 4.12
C LEU A 243 -45.97 15.98 2.88
N ASN A 244 -47.30 15.89 3.01
CA ASN A 244 -48.20 15.68 1.89
C ASN A 244 -48.20 16.92 0.97
N PRO A 245 -47.95 16.78 -0.35
CA PRO A 245 -47.99 17.91 -1.28
C PRO A 245 -49.29 18.74 -1.22
N GLU A 246 -50.44 18.12 -0.94
CA GLU A 246 -51.74 18.82 -0.83
C GLU A 246 -51.93 19.61 0.49
N TYR A 247 -51.00 19.52 1.45
CA TYR A 247 -51.11 20.22 2.73
C TYR A 247 -50.90 21.73 2.58
N SER A 248 -51.96 22.51 2.80
CA SER A 248 -51.89 23.98 2.80
C SER A 248 -51.29 24.52 4.10
N THR A 249 -50.17 25.24 4.00
CA THR A 249 -49.59 25.98 5.14
C THR A 249 -50.33 27.32 5.35
N SER A 250 -50.77 27.61 6.57
CA SER A 250 -51.58 28.80 6.86
C SER A 250 -51.48 29.26 8.32
N ASP A 251 -51.75 30.54 8.55
CA ASP A 251 -51.73 31.11 9.90
C ASP A 251 -52.82 30.48 10.80
N SER A 252 -53.93 30.05 10.21
CA SER A 252 -55.03 29.35 10.90
C SER A 252 -54.71 27.89 11.27
N ASN A 253 -53.73 27.24 10.62
CA ASN A 253 -53.14 25.98 11.08
C ASN A 253 -51.72 26.15 11.65
N GLY A 254 -51.39 27.34 12.17
CA GLY A 254 -50.23 27.59 13.02
C GLY A 254 -48.89 27.66 12.31
N TRP A 255 -48.88 27.82 10.98
CA TRP A 255 -47.68 28.16 10.21
C TRP A 255 -47.52 29.67 10.11
N GLY A 256 -46.29 30.17 10.15
CA GLY A 256 -45.95 31.56 9.82
C GLY A 256 -44.98 31.63 8.65
N ASN A 257 -44.62 32.84 8.21
CA ASN A 257 -43.42 33.03 7.39
C ASN A 257 -42.18 32.86 8.28
N ALA A 258 -41.11 32.31 7.72
CA ALA A 258 -39.81 32.26 8.36
C ALA A 258 -39.17 33.66 8.43
N VAL A 259 -38.39 33.92 9.48
CA VAL A 259 -37.72 35.21 9.69
C VAL A 259 -36.23 35.05 9.38
N SER A 260 -35.69 35.93 8.53
CA SER A 260 -34.25 36.03 8.25
C SER A 260 -33.48 36.58 9.45
N TYR A 261 -32.43 35.88 9.89
CA TYR A 261 -31.59 36.25 11.04
C TYR A 261 -30.24 36.86 10.61
N GLY A 262 -29.76 36.56 9.39
CA GLY A 262 -28.55 37.15 8.81
C GLY A 262 -28.08 36.43 7.54
N PRO A 263 -27.06 36.94 6.83
CA PRO A 263 -26.46 36.27 5.68
C PRO A 263 -25.54 35.11 6.12
N PRO A 264 -25.06 34.27 5.18
CA PRO A 264 -23.85 33.46 5.31
C PRO A 264 -22.74 34.17 6.10
N GLY A 265 -22.10 33.48 7.05
CA GLY A 265 -21.15 34.07 7.99
C GLY A 265 -21.76 34.74 9.23
N GLY A 266 -23.02 35.19 9.17
CA GLY A 266 -23.72 35.90 10.25
C GLY A 266 -23.61 37.43 10.17
N THR A 267 -23.88 38.13 11.28
CA THR A 267 -23.76 39.60 11.41
C THR A 267 -23.13 39.98 12.75
N GLU A 268 -22.74 41.24 12.96
CA GLU A 268 -22.22 41.73 14.25
C GLU A 268 -23.15 41.42 15.44
N ASP A 269 -24.48 41.48 15.25
CA ASP A 269 -25.48 41.11 16.28
C ASP A 269 -25.77 39.59 16.35
N PHE A 270 -25.55 38.85 15.26
CA PHE A 270 -25.95 37.45 15.08
C PHE A 270 -24.84 36.57 14.48
N TYR A 271 -23.61 36.70 14.99
CA TYR A 271 -22.41 35.90 14.64
C TYR A 271 -22.49 34.44 15.17
N GLY A 272 -23.69 33.85 15.14
CA GLY A 272 -23.94 32.54 15.72
C GLY A 272 -23.25 31.41 14.97
N TRP A 273 -23.40 31.37 13.65
CA TRP A 273 -23.03 30.22 12.81
C TRP A 273 -21.60 30.25 12.28
N GLY A 274 -20.94 31.41 12.30
CA GLY A 274 -19.57 31.58 11.81
C GLY A 274 -19.38 31.23 10.33
N PRO A 275 -18.12 31.00 9.90
CA PRO A 275 -17.79 30.75 8.50
C PRO A 275 -18.37 29.41 8.00
N LEU A 276 -18.75 29.35 6.72
CA LEU A 276 -19.31 28.15 6.11
C LEU A 276 -18.21 27.31 5.45
N TYR A 277 -18.21 26.00 5.70
CA TYR A 277 -17.21 25.06 5.18
C TYR A 277 -17.87 23.92 4.41
N GLU A 278 -17.29 23.53 3.28
CA GLU A 278 -17.79 22.37 2.52
C GLU A 278 -17.60 21.08 3.35
N ARG A 279 -18.66 20.25 3.39
CA ARG A 279 -18.68 19.00 4.14
C ARG A 279 -17.57 18.04 3.63
N PRO A 280 -16.66 17.55 4.51
CA PRO A 280 -15.48 16.79 4.10
C PRO A 280 -15.72 15.37 3.56
N PHE A 281 -16.92 14.82 3.73
CA PHE A 281 -17.28 13.47 3.28
C PHE A 281 -18.78 13.40 2.97
N GLY A 282 -19.21 12.35 2.28
CA GLY A 282 -20.60 12.16 1.85
C GLY A 282 -21.64 12.10 2.99
N GLN A 283 -22.90 11.89 2.62
CA GLN A 283 -23.98 11.65 3.58
C GLN A 283 -23.67 10.48 4.51
N LEU A 284 -24.25 10.48 5.71
CA LEU A 284 -24.17 9.31 6.59
C LEU A 284 -24.84 8.12 5.89
N LYS A 285 -24.17 6.97 5.90
CA LYS A 285 -24.60 5.76 5.19
C LYS A 285 -25.80 5.16 5.91
N ASP A 286 -26.93 5.14 5.22
CA ASP A 286 -28.14 4.46 5.67
C ASP A 286 -28.16 3.01 5.15
N TYR A 287 -28.28 2.06 6.07
CA TYR A 287 -28.38 0.63 5.77
C TYR A 287 -29.84 0.15 5.76
N GLY A 288 -30.81 1.06 5.93
CA GLY A 288 -32.23 0.79 5.97
C GLY A 288 -32.72 0.23 7.31
N ARG A 289 -34.04 0.01 7.39
CA ARG A 289 -34.69 -0.59 8.55
C ARG A 289 -34.44 -2.10 8.62
N LYS A 290 -34.08 -2.57 9.81
CA LYS A 290 -33.85 -3.96 10.18
C LYS A 290 -34.78 -4.32 11.34
N ALA A 291 -35.68 -5.27 11.10
CA ALA A 291 -36.62 -5.78 12.11
C ALA A 291 -35.90 -6.67 13.13
N LEU A 292 -36.35 -6.65 14.39
CA LEU A 292 -35.77 -7.41 15.49
C LEU A 292 -36.80 -8.36 16.12
N THR A 293 -36.32 -9.50 16.62
CA THR A 293 -37.14 -10.45 17.40
C THR A 293 -36.87 -10.26 18.90
N PRO A 294 -37.90 -10.02 19.74
CA PRO A 294 -37.73 -9.98 21.19
C PRO A 294 -37.27 -11.33 21.77
N VAL A 295 -36.41 -11.28 22.79
CA VAL A 295 -35.90 -12.45 23.51
C VAL A 295 -36.91 -12.90 24.57
N ASP A 296 -37.08 -14.22 24.76
CA ASP A 296 -37.84 -14.75 25.90
C ASP A 296 -37.01 -14.59 27.19
N LEU A 297 -37.34 -13.56 27.96
CA LEU A 297 -36.69 -13.25 29.24
C LEU A 297 -36.90 -14.33 30.32
N SER A 298 -37.77 -15.33 30.12
CA SER A 298 -37.90 -16.47 31.03
C SER A 298 -36.81 -17.54 30.81
N GLU A 299 -36.19 -17.57 29.64
CA GLU A 299 -35.06 -18.46 29.34
C GLU A 299 -33.70 -17.81 29.67
N VAL A 300 -33.64 -16.48 29.78
CA VAL A 300 -32.41 -15.74 30.12
C VAL A 300 -32.16 -15.73 31.64
N ALA A 301 -31.08 -16.38 32.08
CA ALA A 301 -30.65 -16.32 33.47
C ALA A 301 -30.11 -14.92 33.84
N ASN A 302 -30.78 -14.25 34.78
CA ASN A 302 -30.40 -12.92 35.32
C ASN A 302 -30.11 -11.84 34.24
N PRO A 303 -31.14 -11.44 33.46
CA PRO A 303 -30.96 -10.58 32.28
C PRO A 303 -30.37 -9.20 32.61
N GLN A 304 -30.67 -8.62 33.79
CA GLN A 304 -30.12 -7.31 34.19
C GLN A 304 -28.59 -7.35 34.26
N SER A 305 -28.02 -8.42 34.83
CA SER A 305 -26.58 -8.57 34.97
C SER A 305 -25.90 -9.02 33.68
N ARG A 306 -26.57 -9.82 32.83
CA ARG A 306 -25.99 -10.33 31.57
C ARG A 306 -25.48 -9.18 30.69
N TRP A 307 -26.39 -8.30 30.26
CA TRP A 307 -26.05 -7.15 29.42
C TRP A 307 -25.48 -5.96 30.21
N ARG A 308 -25.31 -6.09 31.54
CA ARG A 308 -24.84 -5.06 32.49
C ARG A 308 -25.64 -3.75 32.46
N THR A 309 -26.90 -3.84 32.02
CA THR A 309 -27.87 -2.74 31.87
C THR A 309 -27.87 -1.76 33.03
N ALA A 310 -27.54 -0.48 32.74
CA ALA A 310 -27.57 0.60 33.73
C ALA A 310 -29.00 0.96 34.20
N LYS A 311 -30.01 0.71 33.36
CA LYS A 311 -31.42 0.98 33.62
C LYS A 311 -32.14 -0.27 34.12
N ALA A 312 -32.68 -0.23 35.34
CA ALA A 312 -33.46 -1.32 35.92
C ALA A 312 -34.64 -1.74 35.02
N PHE A 313 -35.02 -3.03 35.05
CA PHE A 313 -36.32 -3.48 34.54
C PHE A 313 -37.48 -2.75 35.26
N PRO A 314 -38.63 -2.53 34.59
CA PRO A 314 -39.82 -2.00 35.24
C PRO A 314 -40.25 -2.84 36.45
N ALA A 315 -40.84 -2.20 37.46
CA ALA A 315 -41.40 -2.92 38.59
C ALA A 315 -42.61 -3.77 38.16
N ALA A 316 -42.75 -4.98 38.74
CA ALA A 316 -43.78 -5.94 38.33
C ALA A 316 -45.23 -5.49 38.60
N ASP A 317 -45.43 -4.39 39.34
CA ASP A 317 -46.70 -3.73 39.63
C ASP A 317 -46.87 -2.38 38.89
N SER A 318 -45.95 -2.03 37.98
CA SER A 318 -45.96 -0.75 37.25
C SER A 318 -46.93 -0.69 36.07
N GLY A 319 -47.46 -1.82 35.60
CA GLY A 319 -48.29 -1.90 34.40
C GLY A 319 -47.50 -1.73 33.09
N VAL A 320 -46.18 -1.91 33.12
CA VAL A 320 -45.26 -1.78 31.99
C VAL A 320 -44.38 -3.02 31.91
N ARG A 321 -44.31 -3.66 30.73
CA ARG A 321 -43.38 -4.77 30.43
C ARG A 321 -42.24 -4.27 29.54
N ARG A 322 -41.04 -4.80 29.73
CA ARG A 322 -39.91 -4.53 28.83
C ARG A 322 -39.78 -5.65 27.81
N LEU A 323 -39.86 -5.32 26.52
CA LEU A 323 -39.30 -6.17 25.47
C LEU A 323 -37.80 -5.85 25.34
N VAL A 324 -36.96 -6.88 25.28
CA VAL A 324 -35.52 -6.76 24.99
C VAL A 324 -35.26 -7.42 23.65
N THR A 325 -34.59 -6.69 22.76
CA THR A 325 -34.15 -7.17 21.46
C THR A 325 -32.62 -7.08 21.41
N VAL A 326 -31.96 -8.10 20.85
CA VAL A 326 -30.49 -8.13 20.72
C VAL A 326 -30.10 -7.66 19.32
N LEU A 327 -29.06 -6.84 19.25
CA LEU A 327 -28.51 -6.28 18.02
C LEU A 327 -27.37 -7.18 17.50
N PRO A 328 -27.08 -7.21 16.19
CA PRO A 328 -26.03 -8.09 15.65
C PRO A 328 -24.62 -7.77 16.16
N TYR A 329 -24.43 -6.51 16.59
CA TYR A 329 -23.30 -5.97 17.32
C TYR A 329 -23.73 -4.64 17.94
N ASN A 330 -22.84 -3.98 18.66
CA ASN A 330 -22.99 -2.64 19.23
C ASN A 330 -23.09 -1.54 18.14
N CYS A 331 -24.17 -1.53 17.36
CA CYS A 331 -24.28 -0.71 16.15
C CYS A 331 -24.80 0.71 16.40
N GLN A 332 -24.41 1.69 15.56
CA GLN A 332 -25.03 3.02 15.53
C GLN A 332 -26.43 2.95 14.89
N LEU A 333 -27.47 3.33 15.65
CA LEU A 333 -28.86 3.10 15.27
C LEU A 333 -29.83 4.21 15.64
N VAL A 334 -30.94 4.24 14.91
CA VAL A 334 -32.17 4.97 15.25
C VAL A 334 -33.29 3.93 15.46
N PRO A 335 -34.00 3.90 16.60
CA PRO A 335 -35.03 2.89 16.86
C PRO A 335 -36.34 3.18 16.12
N TYR A 336 -37.09 2.13 15.81
CA TYR A 336 -38.47 2.24 15.30
C TYR A 336 -39.42 1.20 15.89
N ILE A 337 -40.72 1.49 15.85
CA ILE A 337 -41.80 0.57 16.22
C ILE A 337 -43.04 0.81 15.35
N ILE A 338 -43.66 -0.28 14.88
CA ILE A 338 -44.89 -0.28 14.08
C ILE A 338 -46.01 -0.90 14.92
N LEU A 339 -47.12 -0.18 15.05
CA LEU A 339 -48.28 -0.54 15.87
C LEU A 339 -49.56 -0.61 15.03
N GLY A 340 -50.43 -1.57 15.33
CA GLY A 340 -51.63 -1.90 14.57
C GLY A 340 -52.91 -1.16 14.98
N GLU A 341 -54.00 -1.41 14.26
CA GLU A 341 -55.30 -0.73 14.42
C GLU A 341 -55.98 -0.92 15.79
N GLY A 342 -55.52 -1.88 16.61
CA GLY A 342 -55.99 -2.07 17.98
C GLY A 342 -55.44 -1.05 18.99
N THR A 343 -54.41 -0.29 18.63
CA THR A 343 -53.60 0.50 19.57
C THR A 343 -54.41 1.60 20.26
N PRO A 344 -54.50 1.60 21.61
CA PRO A 344 -55.16 2.66 22.35
C PRO A 344 -54.34 3.96 22.37
N GLU A 345 -55.04 5.08 22.44
CA GLU A 345 -54.46 6.43 22.51
C GLU A 345 -53.72 6.68 23.84
N GLY A 346 -52.68 7.53 23.78
CA GLY A 346 -52.06 8.17 24.95
C GLY A 346 -51.17 7.26 25.79
N GLN A 347 -50.88 6.05 25.31
CA GLN A 347 -49.95 5.14 25.98
C GLN A 347 -48.53 5.63 25.75
N GLN A 348 -47.70 5.59 26.79
CA GLN A 348 -46.31 6.02 26.71
C GLN A 348 -45.38 4.81 26.63
N ILE A 349 -44.70 4.65 25.50
CA ILE A 349 -43.58 3.72 25.31
C ILE A 349 -42.26 4.47 25.55
N VAL A 350 -41.28 3.83 26.17
CA VAL A 350 -39.91 4.38 26.29
C VAL A 350 -38.92 3.41 25.66
N ILE A 351 -38.09 3.91 24.74
CA ILE A 351 -37.10 3.13 24.00
C ILE A 351 -35.70 3.58 24.42
N SER A 352 -34.83 2.63 24.80
CA SER A 352 -33.48 2.91 25.33
C SER A 352 -32.54 1.71 25.13
N THR A 353 -31.23 1.93 25.06
CA THR A 353 -30.21 0.86 25.05
C THR A 353 -29.64 0.61 26.46
N GLU A 354 -28.70 -0.33 26.61
CA GLU A 354 -28.08 -0.71 27.88
C GLU A 354 -26.88 0.17 28.33
N THR A 355 -26.56 1.18 27.52
CA THR A 355 -25.40 2.10 27.56
C THR A 355 -24.97 2.65 28.94
N PHE A 356 -23.70 3.06 29.01
CA PHE A 356 -23.04 3.53 30.22
C PHE A 356 -23.74 4.77 30.80
N SER A 357 -24.37 4.62 31.97
CA SER A 357 -24.87 5.76 32.75
C SER A 357 -23.69 6.64 33.16
N PRO A 358 -23.58 7.90 32.66
CA PRO A 358 -24.71 8.82 32.45
C PRO A 358 -25.16 9.10 31.01
N GLY A 359 -24.63 8.39 30.00
CA GLY A 359 -24.88 8.60 28.57
C GLY A 359 -26.31 8.30 28.10
N ASN A 360 -27.07 7.46 28.83
CA ASN A 360 -28.42 6.96 28.52
C ASN A 360 -29.23 7.83 27.53
N GLN A 361 -29.34 7.34 26.29
CA GLN A 361 -30.27 7.85 25.28
C GLN A 361 -31.67 7.26 25.49
N GLU A 362 -32.69 8.12 25.51
CA GLU A 362 -34.09 7.73 25.58
C GLU A 362 -34.95 8.43 24.52
N THR A 363 -35.71 7.65 23.76
CA THR A 363 -36.83 8.13 22.94
C THR A 363 -38.14 7.77 23.64
N VAL A 364 -38.95 8.78 23.94
CA VAL A 364 -40.28 8.60 24.54
C VAL A 364 -41.33 8.78 23.45
N PHE A 365 -42.26 7.83 23.35
CA PHE A 365 -43.29 7.82 22.33
C PHE A 365 -44.68 7.78 22.96
N ARG A 366 -45.60 8.62 22.50
CA ARG A 366 -47.01 8.60 22.92
C ARG A 366 -47.93 8.31 21.74
N THR A 367 -48.77 7.30 21.91
CA THR A 367 -49.59 6.75 20.84
C THR A 367 -50.79 7.64 20.48
N LYS A 368 -51.14 7.68 19.19
CA LYS A 368 -52.50 8.02 18.73
C LYS A 368 -53.40 6.77 18.81
N ALA A 369 -54.69 6.90 18.52
CA ALA A 369 -55.55 5.74 18.33
C ALA A 369 -55.29 5.09 16.95
N GLY A 370 -55.33 3.76 16.87
CA GLY A 370 -55.21 3.02 15.62
C GLY A 370 -53.77 2.83 15.11
N ALA A 371 -53.63 2.44 13.84
CA ALA A 371 -52.33 2.10 13.27
C ALA A 371 -51.38 3.31 13.15
N GLN A 372 -50.10 3.09 13.44
CA GLN A 372 -49.07 4.13 13.49
C GLN A 372 -47.66 3.55 13.49
N THR A 373 -46.69 4.35 13.04
CA THR A 373 -45.26 4.06 13.12
C THR A 373 -44.56 5.20 13.83
N LEU A 374 -43.61 4.87 14.70
CA LEU A 374 -42.55 5.78 15.14
C LEU A 374 -41.25 5.31 14.51
N GLU A 375 -40.50 6.25 13.93
CA GLU A 375 -39.05 6.14 13.76
C GLU A 375 -38.42 7.36 14.46
N GLY A 376 -37.33 7.16 15.21
CA GLY A 376 -36.73 8.21 16.03
C GLY A 376 -35.99 9.29 15.22
N LEU A 377 -35.59 10.37 15.91
CA LEU A 377 -34.60 11.34 15.39
C LEU A 377 -33.25 11.24 16.13
N ALA A 378 -33.27 10.82 17.40
CA ALA A 378 -32.09 10.61 18.22
C ALA A 378 -31.41 9.28 17.86
N TRP A 379 -30.10 9.32 17.64
CA TRP A 379 -29.30 8.11 17.42
C TRP A 379 -28.60 7.65 18.71
N CYS A 380 -28.58 6.34 18.90
CA CYS A 380 -27.95 5.64 20.02
C CYS A 380 -27.13 4.43 19.52
N ASN A 381 -26.53 3.71 20.45
CA ASN A 381 -25.82 2.46 20.22
C ASN A 381 -26.04 1.53 21.43
N GLY A 382 -25.65 0.27 21.31
CA GLY A 382 -25.67 -0.72 22.38
C GLY A 382 -25.78 -2.14 21.81
N GLU A 383 -25.57 -3.15 22.66
CA GLU A 383 -25.77 -4.56 22.33
C GLU A 383 -27.26 -4.94 22.33
N VAL A 384 -28.10 -4.21 23.07
CA VAL A 384 -29.54 -4.48 23.17
C VAL A 384 -30.40 -3.22 23.07
N LEU A 385 -31.49 -3.32 22.32
CA LEU A 385 -32.53 -2.30 22.24
C LEU A 385 -33.72 -2.73 23.11
N ASN A 386 -34.13 -1.85 24.04
CA ASN A 386 -35.16 -2.11 25.03
C ASN A 386 -36.39 -1.24 24.76
N PHE A 387 -37.57 -1.85 24.80
CA PHE A 387 -38.85 -1.16 24.67
C PHE A 387 -39.67 -1.37 25.96
N ASP A 388 -39.78 -0.35 26.80
CA ASP A 388 -40.68 -0.31 27.95
C ASP A 388 -42.11 0.01 27.45
N ILE A 389 -42.99 -1.00 27.37
CA ILE A 389 -44.32 -0.95 26.76
C ILE A 389 -45.43 -1.17 27.80
N PRO A 390 -46.46 -0.30 27.90
CA PRO A 390 -47.61 -0.50 28.78
C PRO A 390 -48.41 -1.77 28.48
N GLU A 391 -48.94 -2.43 29.51
CA GLU A 391 -49.81 -3.62 29.39
C GLU A 391 -51.08 -3.38 28.56
N ALA A 392 -51.50 -2.12 28.40
CA ALA A 392 -52.62 -1.74 27.54
C ALA A 392 -52.36 -1.92 26.03
N ILE A 393 -51.09 -2.08 25.62
CA ILE A 393 -50.70 -2.47 24.26
C ILE A 393 -50.36 -3.96 24.31
N THR A 394 -51.23 -4.81 23.78
CA THR A 394 -51.03 -6.27 23.72
C THR A 394 -50.11 -6.66 22.56
N ASP A 395 -49.56 -7.88 22.59
CA ASP A 395 -48.54 -8.29 21.61
C ASP A 395 -49.10 -8.37 20.17
N ASP A 396 -50.40 -8.60 19.99
CA ASP A 396 -51.09 -8.54 18.70
C ASP A 396 -51.28 -7.11 18.14
N MET A 397 -51.03 -6.08 18.96
CA MET A 397 -50.97 -4.68 18.53
C MET A 397 -49.58 -4.27 18.07
N ILE A 398 -48.54 -5.04 18.40
CA ILE A 398 -47.14 -4.77 18.00
C ILE A 398 -46.89 -5.51 16.70
N ILE A 399 -46.79 -4.77 15.60
CA ILE A 399 -46.57 -5.35 14.27
C ILE A 399 -45.08 -5.64 14.07
N GLU A 400 -44.23 -4.70 14.47
CA GLU A 400 -42.78 -4.80 14.30
C GLU A 400 -42.06 -3.90 15.31
N VAL A 401 -40.91 -4.36 15.82
CA VAL A 401 -39.91 -3.55 16.52
C VAL A 401 -38.59 -3.69 15.79
N GLY A 402 -37.78 -2.64 15.74
CA GLY A 402 -36.51 -2.70 15.02
C GLY A 402 -35.71 -1.42 15.10
N TYR A 403 -34.76 -1.30 14.18
CA TYR A 403 -33.86 -0.16 14.08
C TYR A 403 -33.51 0.17 12.63
N ARG A 404 -33.26 1.45 12.33
CA ARG A 404 -32.54 1.89 11.12
C ARG A 404 -31.08 2.08 11.50
N GLU A 405 -30.19 1.36 10.83
CA GLU A 405 -28.74 1.41 11.09
C GLU A 405 -28.12 2.53 10.24
N THR A 406 -27.37 3.43 10.87
CA THR A 406 -26.78 4.59 10.18
C THR A 406 -25.39 4.88 10.72
N GLY A 407 -24.40 5.11 9.88
CA GLY A 407 -23.01 5.32 10.33
C GLY A 407 -22.12 6.04 9.31
N TYR A 408 -20.81 6.02 9.53
CA TYR A 408 -19.84 6.62 8.61
C TYR A 408 -19.86 5.92 7.22
N PRO A 409 -19.73 6.65 6.10
CA PRO A 409 -19.79 6.08 4.75
C PRO A 409 -18.48 5.39 4.32
N VAL A 410 -18.19 4.23 4.90
CA VAL A 410 -17.12 3.31 4.45
C VAL A 410 -17.62 2.26 3.47
N SER A 411 -16.73 1.71 2.63
CA SER A 411 -16.98 0.47 1.89
C SER A 411 -17.25 -0.72 2.81
N ALA A 412 -18.11 -1.65 2.36
CA ALA A 412 -18.44 -2.87 3.08
C ALA A 412 -17.46 -4.02 2.72
N GLY A 413 -17.28 -4.96 3.64
CA GLY A 413 -16.35 -6.08 3.47
C GLY A 413 -16.80 -7.17 2.49
N GLU A 414 -15.86 -8.05 2.16
CA GLU A 414 -16.15 -9.26 1.40
C GLU A 414 -16.94 -10.26 2.27
N HIS A 415 -18.10 -10.69 1.79
CA HIS A 415 -19.00 -11.59 2.52
C HIS A 415 -18.28 -12.87 2.99
N GLY A 416 -18.14 -13.02 4.31
CA GLY A 416 -17.48 -14.17 4.92
C GLY A 416 -15.97 -14.01 5.13
N LYS A 417 -15.41 -12.80 4.98
CA LYS A 417 -14.03 -12.45 5.39
C LYS A 417 -13.95 -11.39 6.49
N GLY A 418 -14.92 -10.46 6.54
CA GLY A 418 -14.95 -9.36 7.50
C GLY A 418 -16.12 -8.40 7.22
N ASP A 419 -16.43 -7.52 8.16
CA ASP A 419 -17.54 -6.54 8.02
C ASP A 419 -17.17 -5.36 7.11
N PHE A 420 -15.87 -5.02 7.04
CA PHE A 420 -15.31 -3.84 6.38
C PHE A 420 -14.27 -4.23 5.31
N LEU A 421 -13.77 -3.23 4.58
CA LEU A 421 -12.94 -3.47 3.38
C LEU A 421 -11.64 -4.22 3.69
N GLY A 422 -10.95 -3.86 4.79
CA GLY A 422 -9.82 -4.62 5.32
C GLY A 422 -10.26 -5.78 6.22
N TYR A 423 -9.41 -6.78 6.36
CA TYR A 423 -9.66 -7.95 7.21
C TYR A 423 -8.36 -8.59 7.70
N PHE A 424 -8.44 -9.35 8.80
CA PHE A 424 -7.38 -10.23 9.30
C PHE A 424 -8.01 -11.54 9.76
N ASN A 425 -7.66 -12.65 9.12
CA ASN A 425 -8.08 -14.00 9.49
C ASN A 425 -6.83 -14.87 9.64
N SER A 426 -6.78 -15.74 10.66
CA SER A 426 -5.56 -16.46 11.01
C SER A 426 -5.77 -17.88 11.54
N VAL A 427 -4.67 -18.63 11.56
CA VAL A 427 -4.56 -19.93 12.24
C VAL A 427 -3.33 -19.89 13.12
N ILE A 428 -3.51 -20.15 14.41
CA ILE A 428 -2.46 -20.26 15.42
C ILE A 428 -2.01 -21.72 15.60
N ALA A 429 -0.82 -21.92 16.18
CA ALA A 429 -0.31 -23.25 16.49
C ALA A 429 -1.14 -23.98 17.56
N GLU A 430 -1.16 -25.33 17.54
CA GLU A 430 -1.96 -26.15 18.49
C GLU A 430 -1.50 -26.00 19.96
N ASP A 431 -0.27 -25.53 20.17
CA ASP A 431 0.38 -25.28 21.45
C ASP A 431 0.44 -23.80 21.86
N ASP A 432 -0.22 -22.90 21.12
CA ASP A 432 -0.28 -21.47 21.47
C ASP A 432 -0.89 -21.26 22.88
N PRO A 433 -0.27 -20.42 23.75
CA PRO A 433 -0.75 -20.21 25.12
C PRO A 433 -2.22 -19.78 25.25
N SER A 434 -2.76 -19.05 24.26
CA SER A 434 -4.17 -18.61 24.26
C SER A 434 -5.16 -19.78 24.20
N ILE A 435 -4.75 -20.93 23.64
CA ILE A 435 -5.53 -22.17 23.62
C ILE A 435 -5.38 -22.90 24.97
N SER A 436 -4.15 -23.03 25.47
CA SER A 436 -3.83 -23.88 26.62
C SER A 436 -4.26 -23.28 27.97
N GLY A 437 -4.28 -21.96 28.08
CA GLY A 437 -4.46 -21.26 29.36
C GLY A 437 -3.24 -21.37 30.29
N GLN A 438 -2.05 -21.63 29.75
CA GLN A 438 -0.79 -21.64 30.51
C GLN A 438 0.37 -21.05 29.69
N ASP A 439 1.21 -20.28 30.35
CA ASP A 439 2.46 -19.75 29.83
C ASP A 439 3.55 -19.88 30.91
N GLY A 440 4.40 -20.90 30.79
CA GLY A 440 5.39 -21.24 31.82
C GLY A 440 4.77 -21.45 33.20
N ASP A 441 5.22 -20.66 34.19
CA ASP A 441 4.64 -20.62 35.54
C ASP A 441 3.45 -19.62 35.68
N TYR A 442 3.15 -18.82 34.65
CA TYR A 442 2.04 -17.87 34.64
C TYR A 442 0.75 -18.49 34.10
N ALA A 443 -0.34 -18.31 34.85
CA ALA A 443 -1.68 -18.72 34.43
C ALA A 443 -2.38 -17.58 33.68
N ILE A 444 -2.41 -17.66 32.34
CA ILE A 444 -3.34 -16.87 31.52
C ILE A 444 -4.68 -17.61 31.40
N LYS A 445 -5.74 -16.94 30.98
CA LYS A 445 -7.02 -17.64 30.71
C LYS A 445 -6.98 -18.22 29.30
N ALA A 446 -7.51 -19.42 29.12
CA ALA A 446 -7.77 -19.94 27.78
C ALA A 446 -8.87 -19.11 27.09
N PHE A 447 -8.80 -19.01 25.76
CA PHE A 447 -9.87 -18.46 24.94
C PHE A 447 -11.13 -19.32 25.08
N ASN A 448 -12.26 -18.69 25.42
CA ASN A 448 -13.52 -19.41 25.64
C ASN A 448 -14.40 -19.52 24.39
N GLY A 449 -13.95 -18.94 23.27
CA GLY A 449 -14.70 -18.84 22.02
C GLY A 449 -15.12 -17.42 21.63
N GLY A 450 -14.96 -16.44 22.52
CA GLY A 450 -15.33 -15.05 22.26
C GLY A 450 -16.85 -14.89 22.15
N HIS A 451 -17.30 -14.01 21.26
CA HIS A 451 -18.70 -13.86 20.91
C HIS A 451 -19.10 -14.83 19.80
N THR A 452 -20.27 -15.45 19.91
CA THR A 452 -20.80 -16.36 18.89
C THR A 452 -21.50 -15.58 17.78
N TRP A 453 -20.83 -15.40 16.64
CA TRP A 453 -21.28 -14.57 15.51
C TRP A 453 -22.41 -15.18 14.65
N GLY A 454 -23.54 -15.54 15.26
CA GLY A 454 -24.68 -16.14 14.56
C GLY A 454 -26.05 -15.72 15.11
N ASN A 455 -27.09 -15.85 14.29
CA ASN A 455 -28.47 -15.49 14.65
C ASN A 455 -29.08 -16.34 15.78
N GLU A 456 -28.45 -17.46 16.14
CA GLU A 456 -28.92 -18.38 17.18
C GLU A 456 -28.35 -17.99 18.55
N TRP A 457 -28.83 -16.87 19.10
CA TRP A 457 -28.49 -16.37 20.45
C TRP A 457 -28.82 -17.33 21.61
N TYR A 458 -29.54 -18.43 21.31
CA TYR A 458 -29.86 -19.53 22.22
C TYR A 458 -28.88 -20.72 22.09
N ALA A 459 -27.83 -20.62 21.25
CA ALA A 459 -26.90 -21.70 20.99
C ALA A 459 -26.18 -22.15 22.28
N THR A 460 -26.50 -23.37 22.71
CA THR A 460 -25.71 -24.11 23.71
C THR A 460 -24.52 -24.85 23.09
N GLU A 461 -24.29 -24.66 21.78
CA GLU A 461 -23.09 -25.12 21.09
C GLU A 461 -21.97 -24.09 21.30
N GLY A 462 -20.74 -24.57 21.50
CA GLY A 462 -19.59 -23.71 21.81
C GLY A 462 -19.09 -22.91 20.59
N PRO A 463 -17.90 -22.29 20.67
CA PRO A 463 -17.28 -21.64 19.51
C PRO A 463 -17.27 -22.55 18.28
N SER A 464 -17.39 -21.91 17.10
CA SER A 464 -16.97 -22.54 15.86
C SER A 464 -15.51 -22.96 15.97
N ALA A 465 -15.16 -24.12 15.41
CA ALA A 465 -13.78 -24.65 15.43
C ALA A 465 -12.79 -23.85 14.55
N GLU A 466 -13.14 -22.61 14.19
CA GLU A 466 -12.45 -21.73 13.26
C GLU A 466 -12.25 -20.31 13.84
N ASN A 467 -12.88 -19.93 14.97
CA ASN A 467 -12.60 -18.65 15.64
C ASN A 467 -11.43 -18.79 16.63
N ASN A 468 -10.56 -17.77 16.71
CA ASN A 468 -9.43 -17.72 17.63
C ASN A 468 -9.32 -16.35 18.34
N PHE A 469 -8.50 -16.28 19.39
CA PHE A 469 -8.38 -15.08 20.22
C PHE A 469 -7.97 -13.81 19.45
N TYR A 470 -7.06 -13.92 18.48
CA TYR A 470 -6.51 -12.76 17.75
C TYR A 470 -7.50 -12.23 16.71
N ASP A 471 -8.18 -13.13 15.98
CA ASP A 471 -9.22 -12.76 15.01
C ASP A 471 -10.44 -12.13 15.71
N GLU A 472 -10.82 -12.66 16.88
CA GLU A 472 -11.85 -12.07 17.74
C GLU A 472 -11.44 -10.69 18.26
N LEU A 473 -10.18 -10.51 18.70
CA LEU A 473 -9.65 -9.21 19.13
C LEU A 473 -9.65 -8.18 17.99
N TRP A 474 -9.18 -8.56 16.81
CA TRP A 474 -9.16 -7.72 15.61
C TRP A 474 -10.59 -7.32 15.20
N THR A 475 -11.52 -8.27 15.20
CA THR A 475 -12.95 -8.03 14.90
C THR A 475 -13.58 -7.05 15.89
N LYS A 476 -13.33 -7.20 17.20
CA LYS A 476 -13.84 -6.25 18.21
C LYS A 476 -13.19 -4.87 18.09
N ALA A 477 -11.91 -4.77 17.73
CA ALA A 477 -11.23 -3.49 17.51
C ALA A 477 -11.89 -2.69 16.38
N VAL A 478 -12.00 -3.25 15.17
CA VAL A 478 -12.60 -2.54 14.01
C VAL A 478 -14.06 -2.18 14.25
N ARG A 479 -14.82 -2.98 15.01
CA ARG A 479 -16.19 -2.64 15.43
C ARG A 479 -16.24 -1.55 16.49
N THR A 480 -15.20 -1.40 17.31
CA THR A 480 -15.05 -0.26 18.24
C THR A 480 -14.88 1.01 17.41
N LEU A 481 -13.83 1.04 16.58
CA LEU A 481 -13.52 2.09 15.61
C LEU A 481 -14.74 2.55 14.78
N TYR A 482 -15.40 1.64 14.06
CA TYR A 482 -16.51 2.04 13.18
C TYR A 482 -17.67 2.69 13.95
N VAL A 483 -17.87 2.26 15.20
CA VAL A 483 -18.95 2.76 16.05
C VAL A 483 -18.52 4.06 16.78
N THR A 484 -17.23 4.34 16.92
CA THR A 484 -16.70 5.65 17.32
C THR A 484 -16.56 6.65 16.15
N MET A 485 -16.83 6.27 14.91
CA MET A 485 -16.84 7.18 13.75
C MET A 485 -18.26 7.62 13.34
N ARG A 486 -18.56 8.93 13.36
CA ARG A 486 -19.81 9.46 12.78
C ARG A 486 -19.69 10.84 12.12
N ASP A 487 -19.90 11.91 12.87
CA ASP A 487 -19.66 13.28 12.39
C ASP A 487 -18.18 13.68 12.49
N THR A 488 -17.44 12.89 13.28
CA THR A 488 -16.14 13.15 13.90
C THR A 488 -15.70 11.81 14.54
N TYR A 489 -14.42 11.61 14.86
CA TYR A 489 -13.97 10.47 15.69
C TYR A 489 -14.42 10.65 17.15
N MET A 490 -14.50 9.60 17.96
CA MET A 490 -15.16 9.69 19.29
C MET A 490 -14.45 8.86 20.35
N ASP A 491 -14.22 9.45 21.53
CA ASP A 491 -13.82 8.71 22.72
C ASP A 491 -14.78 7.53 22.97
N CYS A 492 -16.09 7.77 22.90
CA CYS A 492 -17.11 6.75 23.02
C CYS A 492 -18.41 7.12 22.30
N PRO A 493 -19.19 6.14 21.82
CA PRO A 493 -20.45 6.38 21.12
C PRO A 493 -21.63 6.73 22.05
N ASP A 494 -21.49 6.55 23.37
CA ASP A 494 -22.61 6.64 24.32
C ASP A 494 -22.51 7.77 25.35
N ARG A 495 -21.37 7.92 26.04
CA ARG A 495 -21.23 8.87 27.16
C ARG A 495 -20.97 10.30 26.71
N GLU A 496 -19.98 10.54 25.84
CA GLU A 496 -19.44 11.87 25.53
C GLU A 496 -19.42 12.19 24.02
N ARG A 497 -19.03 11.23 23.17
CA ARG A 497 -18.86 11.42 21.71
C ARG A 497 -17.85 12.51 21.35
N GLY A 498 -16.95 12.86 22.26
CA GLY A 498 -15.94 13.89 22.03
C GLY A 498 -14.84 13.33 21.15
N GLN A 499 -14.43 14.07 20.12
CA GLN A 499 -13.21 13.73 19.39
C GLN A 499 -12.01 14.14 20.26
N TYR A 500 -11.59 13.24 21.15
CA TYR A 500 -10.36 13.37 21.93
C TYR A 500 -9.18 12.98 21.01
N ILE A 501 -8.28 13.93 20.70
CA ILE A 501 -7.30 13.75 19.62
C ILE A 501 -6.26 12.64 19.89
N GLY A 502 -6.02 12.26 21.15
CA GLY A 502 -5.12 11.14 21.47
C GLY A 502 -5.76 9.78 21.19
N ASP A 503 -7.03 9.62 21.55
CA ASP A 503 -7.87 8.49 21.20
C ASP A 503 -7.95 8.35 19.67
N ALA A 504 -8.23 9.46 19.00
CA ALA A 504 -8.33 9.54 17.55
C ALA A 504 -7.04 9.12 16.83
N VAL A 505 -5.84 9.24 17.43
CA VAL A 505 -4.61 8.72 16.80
C VAL A 505 -4.60 7.20 16.68
N ASN A 506 -5.09 6.47 17.68
CA ASN A 506 -5.29 5.03 17.53
C ASN A 506 -6.36 4.75 16.46
N GLU A 507 -7.46 5.50 16.47
CA GLU A 507 -8.53 5.36 15.48
C GLU A 507 -8.06 5.63 14.03
N PHE A 508 -7.16 6.60 13.81
CA PHE A 508 -6.56 6.87 12.49
C PHE A 508 -5.75 5.65 12.00
N GLU A 509 -4.87 5.14 12.86
CA GLU A 509 -4.00 4.01 12.53
C GLU A 509 -4.80 2.72 12.32
N GLU A 510 -5.84 2.46 13.11
CA GLU A 510 -6.76 1.33 12.89
C GLU A 510 -7.55 1.49 11.58
N ALA A 511 -7.98 2.71 11.23
CA ALA A 511 -8.72 2.96 9.98
C ALA A 511 -7.88 2.67 8.72
N TYR A 512 -6.60 3.03 8.71
CA TYR A 512 -5.68 2.71 7.59
C TYR A 512 -5.55 1.21 7.29
N TYR A 513 -5.78 0.35 8.30
CA TYR A 513 -5.67 -1.10 8.16
C TYR A 513 -7.02 -1.82 7.94
N SER A 514 -8.15 -1.15 8.14
CA SER A 514 -9.47 -1.82 8.20
C SER A 514 -10.59 -1.19 7.37
N LEU A 515 -10.62 0.14 7.23
CA LEU A 515 -11.76 0.85 6.63
C LEU A 515 -11.48 1.35 5.21
N GLY A 516 -10.25 1.77 4.93
CA GLY A 516 -9.83 2.27 3.63
C GLY A 516 -9.94 3.79 3.46
N PRO A 517 -9.54 4.33 2.28
CA PRO A 517 -9.29 5.77 2.10
C PRO A 517 -10.51 6.68 2.27
N GLU A 518 -11.74 6.16 2.27
CA GLU A 518 -12.92 6.92 2.66
C GLU A 518 -12.84 7.43 4.12
N ALA A 519 -12.16 6.69 5.01
CA ALA A 519 -11.96 7.09 6.41
C ALA A 519 -10.93 8.24 6.55
N ASP A 520 -9.98 8.38 5.62
CA ASP A 520 -8.97 9.43 5.65
C ASP A 520 -9.60 10.83 5.66
N LEU A 521 -10.78 10.98 5.06
CA LEU A 521 -11.56 12.22 5.06
C LEU A 521 -11.93 12.68 6.49
N LEU A 522 -12.17 11.73 7.41
CA LEU A 522 -12.40 12.01 8.83
C LEU A 522 -11.08 12.35 9.55
N THR A 523 -9.99 11.68 9.19
CA THR A 523 -8.64 11.92 9.74
C THR A 523 -8.14 13.32 9.37
N LYS A 524 -8.29 13.73 8.11
CA LYS A 524 -8.04 15.10 7.63
C LYS A 524 -8.84 16.11 8.47
N LYS A 525 -10.15 15.90 8.62
CA LYS A 525 -11.04 16.76 9.44
C LYS A 525 -10.52 16.91 10.88
N ALA A 526 -10.16 15.81 11.54
CA ALA A 526 -9.66 15.82 12.92
C ALA A 526 -8.35 16.60 13.08
N TYR A 527 -7.38 16.42 12.17
CA TYR A 527 -6.15 17.22 12.15
C TYR A 527 -6.43 18.72 11.93
N TYR A 528 -7.34 19.08 11.01
CA TYR A 528 -7.74 20.47 10.80
C TYR A 528 -8.43 21.06 12.02
N GLU A 529 -9.34 20.35 12.70
CA GLU A 529 -10.05 20.84 13.88
C GLU A 529 -9.10 21.08 15.07
N HIS A 530 -8.20 20.14 15.33
CA HIS A 530 -7.18 20.26 16.39
C HIS A 530 -6.25 21.45 16.14
N ALA A 531 -5.69 21.56 14.93
CA ALA A 531 -4.78 22.64 14.57
C ALA A 531 -5.49 24.00 14.42
N SER A 532 -6.74 24.04 13.98
CA SER A 532 -7.53 25.28 13.88
C SER A 532 -7.68 25.96 15.24
N TRP A 533 -7.86 25.19 16.32
CA TRP A 533 -8.05 25.72 17.67
C TRP A 533 -6.77 26.11 18.42
N GLN A 534 -5.64 26.31 17.71
CA GLN A 534 -4.45 26.88 18.34
C GLN A 534 -4.65 28.36 18.71
N TRP A 535 -4.41 28.72 19.98
CA TRP A 535 -4.36 30.12 20.43
C TRP A 535 -3.02 30.48 21.09
N GLU A 536 -2.74 31.79 21.15
CA GLU A 536 -1.56 32.37 21.80
C GLU A 536 -1.89 32.90 23.19
N PHE A 537 -0.95 32.75 24.14
CA PHE A 537 -1.00 33.40 25.45
C PHE A 537 0.40 33.76 25.97
N SER A 538 0.48 34.74 26.87
CA SER A 538 1.70 35.07 27.61
C SER A 538 1.54 34.69 29.08
N TRP A 539 2.53 34.01 29.65
CA TRP A 539 2.49 33.59 31.05
C TRP A 539 3.15 34.62 31.98
N ALA A 540 2.53 34.91 33.13
CA ALA A 540 2.96 35.98 34.04
C ALA A 540 4.38 35.83 34.62
N GLY A 541 4.94 34.61 34.66
CA GLY A 541 6.33 34.37 35.07
C GLY A 541 7.37 34.46 33.95
N ASN A 542 6.93 34.58 32.69
CA ASN A 542 7.78 34.85 31.52
C ASN A 542 6.97 35.62 30.46
N PRO A 543 6.66 36.91 30.69
CA PRO A 543 5.73 37.67 29.86
C PRO A 543 6.30 38.00 28.46
N ASP A 544 7.61 37.90 28.28
CA ASP A 544 8.29 38.17 27.01
C ASP A 544 8.25 36.97 26.03
N ARG A 545 7.62 35.85 26.42
CA ARG A 545 7.44 34.64 25.60
C ARG A 545 5.96 34.44 25.25
N THR A 546 5.68 34.30 23.96
CA THR A 546 4.44 33.71 23.47
C THR A 546 4.48 32.21 23.71
N TYR A 547 3.40 31.68 24.28
CA TYR A 547 3.10 30.26 24.39
C TYR A 547 1.88 29.95 23.53
N TYR A 548 1.80 28.72 23.04
CA TYR A 548 0.73 28.24 22.17
C TYR A 548 0.02 27.08 22.85
N ALA A 549 -1.29 26.99 22.76
CA ALA A 549 -2.02 25.82 23.24
C ALA A 549 -3.11 25.43 22.25
N MET A 550 -3.56 24.18 22.34
CA MET A 550 -4.59 23.62 21.48
C MET A 550 -5.67 22.99 22.38
N SER A 551 -6.67 22.34 21.79
CA SER A 551 -7.64 21.59 22.58
C SER A 551 -7.88 20.25 21.95
N ASN A 552 -7.71 19.24 22.78
CA ASN A 552 -7.80 17.86 22.35
C ASN A 552 -9.24 17.44 22.07
N VAL A 553 -10.25 18.23 22.44
CA VAL A 553 -11.68 17.89 22.35
C VAL A 553 -12.40 18.91 21.46
N ARG A 554 -12.37 18.70 20.14
CA ARG A 554 -12.97 19.59 19.13
C ARG A 554 -13.82 18.79 18.13
N PRO A 555 -15.06 19.21 17.82
CA PRO A 555 -15.59 20.57 17.98
C PRO A 555 -16.43 20.82 19.26
N GLY A 556 -16.18 20.08 20.33
CA GLY A 556 -16.79 20.34 21.63
C GLY A 556 -16.41 21.69 22.25
N ILE A 557 -17.15 22.09 23.29
CA ILE A 557 -16.87 23.30 24.09
C ILE A 557 -15.83 23.10 25.19
N LEU A 558 -15.21 21.92 25.31
CA LEU A 558 -14.22 21.66 26.35
C LEU A 558 -12.89 22.32 25.99
N ASN A 559 -12.67 23.52 26.52
CA ASN A 559 -11.36 24.17 26.55
C ASN A 559 -10.45 23.40 27.53
N GLN A 560 -9.95 22.26 27.04
CA GLN A 560 -9.08 21.32 27.73
C GLN A 560 -7.91 20.99 26.80
N GLU A 561 -6.71 21.27 27.29
CA GLU A 561 -5.41 20.85 26.77
C GLU A 561 -4.91 19.66 27.62
N ILE A 562 -4.36 18.63 26.98
CA ILE A 562 -3.76 17.41 27.53
C ILE A 562 -2.44 17.19 26.77
N TYR A 563 -1.31 17.45 27.43
CA TYR A 563 -0.03 17.55 26.72
C TYR A 563 0.38 16.27 26.00
N SER A 564 0.02 15.11 26.56
CA SER A 564 0.31 13.80 25.97
C SER A 564 -0.39 13.66 24.62
N GLN A 565 -1.72 13.78 24.58
CA GLN A 565 -2.52 13.71 23.36
C GLN A 565 -2.08 14.73 22.31
N SER A 566 -1.76 15.97 22.71
CA SER A 566 -1.24 17.00 21.79
C SER A 566 0.12 16.63 21.19
N LEU A 567 1.01 16.00 21.95
CA LEU A 567 2.30 15.50 21.43
C LEU A 567 2.13 14.22 20.60
N THR A 568 1.22 13.31 20.97
CA THR A 568 0.85 12.13 20.19
C THR A 568 0.38 12.53 18.79
N ALA A 569 -0.52 13.51 18.69
CA ALA A 569 -1.04 14.02 17.41
C ALA A 569 0.02 14.71 16.53
N ILE A 570 1.12 15.21 17.12
CA ILE A 570 2.26 15.74 16.37
C ILE A 570 3.16 14.60 15.88
N TYR A 571 3.37 13.57 16.72
CA TYR A 571 4.10 12.36 16.36
C TYR A 571 3.42 11.59 15.21
N SER A 572 2.11 11.33 15.29
CA SER A 572 1.35 10.56 14.29
C SER A 572 1.25 11.21 12.91
N LEU A 573 1.57 12.51 12.80
CA LEU A 573 1.50 13.25 11.55
C LEU A 573 2.46 12.69 10.48
N VAL A 574 3.59 12.08 10.87
CA VAL A 574 4.51 11.43 9.92
C VAL A 574 3.93 10.14 9.33
N ASP A 575 3.14 9.40 10.10
CA ASP A 575 2.45 8.22 9.58
C ASP A 575 1.23 8.64 8.74
N PHE A 576 0.46 9.66 9.14
CA PHE A 576 -0.56 10.26 8.26
C PHE A 576 0.02 10.65 6.87
N TRP A 577 1.22 11.24 6.84
CA TRP A 577 1.91 11.53 5.58
C TRP A 577 2.25 10.28 4.75
N LYS A 578 2.76 9.21 5.37
CA LYS A 578 3.02 7.92 4.68
C LYS A 578 1.75 7.26 4.14
N PHE A 579 0.70 7.19 4.95
CA PHE A 579 -0.53 6.46 4.62
C PHE A 579 -1.43 7.24 3.65
N VAL A 580 -1.59 8.55 3.85
CA VAL A 580 -2.56 9.40 3.13
C VAL A 580 -1.91 10.35 2.12
N GLY A 581 -0.72 10.88 2.43
CA GLY A 581 0.04 11.77 1.53
C GLY A 581 -0.61 13.13 1.23
N ASP A 582 -1.42 13.68 2.14
CA ASP A 582 -2.11 14.95 1.92
C ASP A 582 -1.20 16.17 2.21
N GLU A 583 -0.80 16.88 1.14
CA GLU A 583 0.09 18.05 1.23
C GLU A 583 -0.57 19.23 1.99
N GLU A 584 -1.88 19.44 1.82
CA GLU A 584 -2.61 20.58 2.42
C GLU A 584 -2.72 20.45 3.94
N VAL A 585 -2.94 19.24 4.46
CA VAL A 585 -2.96 18.96 5.90
C VAL A 585 -1.59 19.20 6.50
N ILE A 586 -0.51 18.70 5.87
CA ILE A 586 0.84 18.88 6.38
C ILE A 586 1.22 20.36 6.40
N GLN A 587 0.96 21.11 5.31
CA GLN A 587 1.28 22.55 5.26
C GLN A 587 0.48 23.38 6.27
N TYR A 588 -0.79 23.02 6.54
CA TYR A 588 -1.60 23.72 7.53
C TYR A 588 -1.17 23.41 8.97
N THR A 589 -0.94 22.13 9.29
CA THR A 589 -0.67 21.65 10.65
C THR A 589 0.77 21.91 11.09
N TRP A 590 1.77 21.67 10.23
CA TRP A 590 3.20 21.72 10.58
C TRP A 590 3.64 23.03 11.27
N PRO A 591 3.32 24.25 10.79
CA PRO A 591 3.78 25.48 11.45
C PRO A 591 3.14 25.68 12.83
N LYS A 592 1.87 25.28 13.00
CA LYS A 592 1.16 25.34 14.29
C LYS A 592 1.73 24.32 15.27
N TYR A 593 2.03 23.11 14.80
CA TYR A 593 2.62 22.07 15.61
C TYR A 593 4.07 22.41 16.01
N PHE A 594 4.86 23.00 15.10
CA PHE A 594 6.16 23.57 15.44
C PHE A 594 6.04 24.62 16.55
N ASN A 595 5.11 25.58 16.41
CA ASN A 595 4.85 26.61 17.43
C ASN A 595 4.57 25.98 18.80
N TYR A 596 3.74 24.93 18.87
CA TYR A 596 3.47 24.21 20.13
C TYR A 596 4.72 23.52 20.72
N LEU A 597 5.63 22.97 19.90
CA LEU A 597 6.90 22.43 20.40
C LEU A 597 7.82 23.52 20.97
N THR A 598 7.66 24.80 20.59
CA THR A 598 8.40 25.92 21.19
C THR A 598 7.99 26.27 22.62
N ASN A 599 6.91 25.68 23.16
CA ASN A 599 6.51 25.87 24.56
C ASN A 599 7.52 25.31 25.57
N TRP A 600 8.27 24.27 25.17
CA TRP A 600 9.07 23.45 26.06
C TRP A 600 10.55 23.83 26.03
N ASP A 601 11.18 23.77 27.21
CA ASP A 601 12.60 24.01 27.41
C ASP A 601 13.32 22.70 27.76
N LEU A 602 14.63 22.63 27.52
CA LEU A 602 15.48 21.58 28.10
C LEU A 602 15.95 22.00 29.49
N SER A 603 16.23 21.03 30.37
CA SER A 603 16.86 21.32 31.67
C SER A 603 18.33 21.63 31.49
N THR A 604 18.81 22.72 32.07
CA THR A 604 20.24 23.11 32.05
C THR A 604 21.01 22.62 33.29
N GLU A 605 20.32 22.14 34.31
CA GLU A 605 20.88 21.78 35.62
C GLU A 605 20.19 20.53 36.21
N GLY A 606 20.79 19.95 37.26
CA GLY A 606 20.31 18.72 37.90
C GLY A 606 20.69 17.44 37.15
N ASP A 607 20.30 16.30 37.71
CA ASP A 607 20.71 14.97 37.24
C ASP A 607 20.28 14.69 35.79
N TYR A 608 19.18 15.31 35.35
CA TYR A 608 18.58 15.19 34.01
C TYR A 608 18.89 16.34 33.06
N ALA A 609 19.92 17.15 33.33
CA ALA A 609 20.34 18.22 32.41
C ALA A 609 20.60 17.68 30.98
N GLY A 610 20.09 18.36 29.96
CA GLY A 610 20.09 17.93 28.55
C GLY A 610 18.79 17.27 28.09
N ASN A 611 17.98 16.72 29.00
CA ASN A 611 16.63 16.24 28.72
C ASN A 611 15.59 17.37 28.87
N LEU A 612 14.31 17.05 28.65
CA LEU A 612 13.19 18.00 28.76
C LEU A 612 13.10 18.62 30.16
N ARG A 613 12.59 19.85 30.26
CA ARG A 613 12.19 20.49 31.54
C ARG A 613 10.68 20.42 31.70
N ARG A 614 10.18 20.37 32.93
CA ARG A 614 8.71 20.40 33.17
C ARG A 614 8.11 21.67 32.58
N PHE A 615 7.23 21.53 31.60
CA PHE A 615 6.35 22.60 31.21
C PHE A 615 5.26 22.77 32.27
N ARG A 616 5.35 23.85 33.06
CA ARG A 616 4.29 24.26 33.98
C ARG A 616 4.19 25.78 34.05
N PRO A 617 3.27 26.40 33.28
CA PRO A 617 2.80 27.74 33.58
C PRO A 617 2.31 27.79 35.04
N GLN A 618 2.96 28.61 35.87
CA GLN A 618 2.64 28.71 37.30
C GLN A 618 1.54 29.77 37.50
N GLY A 619 0.32 29.32 37.77
CA GLY A 619 -0.90 30.15 37.78
C GLY A 619 -1.68 29.98 36.48
N ASP A 620 -2.95 29.60 36.62
CA ASP A 620 -3.77 28.99 35.57
C ASP A 620 -3.95 29.90 34.33
N PRO A 621 -3.39 29.53 33.16
CA PRO A 621 -3.82 30.11 31.89
C PRO A 621 -5.22 29.57 31.53
N PRO A 622 -6.03 30.31 30.76
CA PRO A 622 -7.31 29.80 30.28
C PRO A 622 -7.11 28.50 29.48
N GLY A 623 -7.96 27.49 29.71
CA GLY A 623 -7.89 26.18 29.04
C GLY A 623 -7.06 25.08 29.74
N TYR A 624 -6.27 25.42 30.76
CA TYR A 624 -5.49 24.46 31.54
C TYR A 624 -6.31 23.93 32.72
N ASN A 625 -6.28 22.61 32.95
CA ASN A 625 -7.02 21.98 34.05
C ASN A 625 -6.24 20.80 34.69
N THR A 626 -6.88 20.06 35.59
CA THR A 626 -6.25 18.96 36.34
C THR A 626 -5.80 17.77 35.48
N LEU A 627 -6.27 17.68 34.23
CA LEU A 627 -5.91 16.64 33.26
C LEU A 627 -4.82 17.09 32.28
N SER A 628 -4.35 18.34 32.30
CA SER A 628 -3.32 18.79 31.35
C SER A 628 -1.98 18.05 31.49
N ASP A 629 -1.67 17.61 32.72
CA ASP A 629 -0.51 16.79 33.10
C ASP A 629 -0.87 15.27 33.16
N TRP A 630 -1.89 14.83 32.40
CA TRP A 630 -2.28 13.42 32.24
C TRP A 630 -1.55 12.78 31.05
N CYS A 631 -1.21 11.49 31.19
CA CYS A 631 -0.56 10.69 30.15
C CYS A 631 -1.33 9.40 29.84
N ASP A 632 -1.83 8.73 30.88
CA ASP A 632 -2.54 7.45 30.80
C ASP A 632 -3.33 7.17 32.10
N TRP A 633 -4.07 6.07 32.15
CA TRP A 633 -4.55 5.45 33.40
C TRP A 633 -3.49 4.57 34.07
N GLY A 634 -3.88 3.69 34.99
CA GLY A 634 -2.94 2.82 35.72
C GLY A 634 -2.10 3.55 36.79
N ASN A 635 -1.25 2.78 37.47
CA ASN A 635 -0.33 3.28 38.50
C ASN A 635 1.06 3.56 37.89
N ASN A 636 2.05 3.87 38.73
CA ASN A 636 3.49 3.87 38.45
C ASN A 636 3.98 4.81 37.33
N GLN A 637 3.17 5.82 36.99
CA GLN A 637 3.40 6.77 35.90
C GLN A 637 4.67 7.61 36.10
N ASP A 638 5.76 7.30 35.38
CA ASP A 638 6.93 8.19 35.27
C ASP A 638 6.71 9.19 34.14
N LYS A 639 5.96 10.24 34.47
CA LYS A 639 5.62 11.30 33.51
C LYS A 639 6.83 12.08 33.02
N TYR A 640 7.98 12.05 33.70
CA TYR A 640 9.10 12.90 33.33
C TYR A 640 9.93 12.31 32.20
N ALA A 641 10.23 11.02 32.30
CA ALA A 641 10.76 10.26 31.18
C ALA A 641 9.72 10.17 30.04
N PHE A 642 8.45 9.89 30.34
CA PHE A 642 7.35 9.85 29.36
C PHE A 642 7.29 11.12 28.49
N TYR A 643 7.20 12.32 29.12
CA TYR A 643 7.12 13.55 28.34
C TYR A 643 8.40 13.85 27.57
N THR A 644 9.58 13.44 28.07
CA THR A 644 10.84 13.56 27.33
C THR A 644 10.81 12.73 26.04
N VAL A 645 10.38 11.47 26.12
CA VAL A 645 10.29 10.57 24.97
C VAL A 645 9.26 11.03 23.95
N ILE A 646 8.02 11.35 24.38
CA ILE A 646 6.96 11.72 23.44
C ILE A 646 7.19 13.10 22.81
N TYR A 647 7.87 14.03 23.49
CA TYR A 647 8.34 15.29 22.90
C TYR A 647 9.43 15.06 21.86
N TYR A 648 10.35 14.13 22.11
CA TYR A 648 11.34 13.71 21.11
C TYR A 648 10.68 13.08 19.87
N MET A 649 9.71 12.18 20.05
CA MET A 649 8.94 11.59 18.94
C MET A 649 8.18 12.65 18.12
N ALA A 650 7.58 13.64 18.78
CA ALA A 650 6.92 14.77 18.13
C ALA A 650 7.89 15.66 17.33
N MET A 651 9.08 15.96 17.88
CA MET A 651 10.13 16.68 17.14
C MET A 651 10.63 15.87 15.93
N LYS A 652 10.82 14.56 16.09
CA LYS A 652 11.28 13.64 15.03
C LYS A 652 10.30 13.57 13.86
N SER A 653 8.99 13.54 14.15
CA SER A 653 7.93 13.66 13.15
C SER A 653 8.02 14.97 12.36
N LEU A 654 7.99 16.13 13.03
CA LEU A 654 8.06 17.42 12.33
C LEU A 654 9.39 17.63 11.60
N TYR A 655 10.50 17.08 12.12
CA TYR A 655 11.79 17.13 11.45
C TYR A 655 11.76 16.31 10.15
N THR A 656 11.25 15.07 10.17
CA THR A 656 11.10 14.24 8.95
C THR A 656 10.24 14.97 7.91
N LEU A 657 9.06 15.46 8.30
CA LEU A 657 8.16 16.20 7.41
C LEU A 657 8.80 17.47 6.84
N GLY A 658 9.48 18.26 7.67
CA GLY A 658 10.18 19.47 7.24
C GLY A 658 11.48 19.23 6.44
N ASN A 659 11.87 17.96 6.24
CA ASN A 659 12.96 17.57 5.34
C ASN A 659 12.47 16.90 4.04
N ASP A 660 11.25 16.36 4.02
CA ASP A 660 10.66 15.78 2.81
C ASP A 660 10.15 16.89 1.88
N PRO A 661 10.76 17.10 0.70
CA PRO A 661 10.35 18.17 -0.22
C PRO A 661 8.97 17.94 -0.83
N ALA A 662 8.41 16.72 -0.79
CA ALA A 662 7.06 16.44 -1.29
C ALA A 662 5.96 17.01 -0.39
N THR A 663 6.27 17.38 0.87
CA THR A 663 5.31 18.08 1.75
C THR A 663 5.11 19.56 1.39
N GLY A 664 5.99 20.14 0.57
CA GLY A 664 6.08 21.59 0.31
C GLY A 664 6.41 22.47 1.53
N VAL A 665 6.61 21.90 2.73
CA VAL A 665 6.92 22.63 3.96
C VAL A 665 8.28 23.33 3.85
N THR A 666 8.26 24.66 3.90
CA THR A 666 9.49 25.47 3.89
C THR A 666 10.02 25.68 5.32
N MET A 667 10.68 24.66 5.88
CA MET A 667 11.33 24.77 7.19
C MET A 667 12.53 25.73 7.16
N THR A 668 12.50 26.78 8.00
CA THR A 668 13.61 27.74 8.12
C THR A 668 14.83 27.15 8.84
N SER A 669 16.00 27.76 8.63
CA SER A 669 17.24 27.34 9.31
C SER A 669 17.16 27.43 10.84
N GLU A 670 16.37 28.34 11.39
CA GLU A 670 16.17 28.47 12.84
C GLU A 670 15.30 27.34 13.39
N GLN A 671 14.18 27.04 12.72
CA GLN A 671 13.30 25.90 13.07
C GLN A 671 14.04 24.57 12.96
N ARG A 672 14.83 24.40 11.90
CA ARG A 672 15.73 23.27 11.71
C ARG A 672 16.70 23.12 12.89
N THR A 673 17.47 24.17 13.19
CA THR A 673 18.46 24.16 14.28
C THR A 673 17.79 23.89 15.63
N PHE A 674 16.59 24.43 15.87
CA PHE A 674 15.81 24.22 17.08
C PHE A 674 15.48 22.73 17.31
N LEU A 675 15.05 22.02 16.26
CA LEU A 675 14.73 20.59 16.31
C LEU A 675 15.99 19.74 16.43
N GLU A 676 16.96 19.92 15.52
CA GLU A 676 18.23 19.17 15.47
C GLU A 676 18.95 19.23 16.84
N THR A 677 19.16 20.43 17.39
CA THR A 677 19.86 20.63 18.68
C THR A 677 19.13 19.99 19.86
N ARG A 678 17.80 19.91 19.81
CA ARG A 678 17.00 19.30 20.90
C ARG A 678 16.96 17.78 20.82
N MET A 679 16.87 17.22 19.61
CA MET A 679 16.94 15.78 19.39
C MET A 679 18.32 15.24 19.78
N GLU A 680 19.41 15.84 19.26
CA GLU A 680 20.79 15.49 19.64
C GLU A 680 21.01 15.57 21.16
N SER A 681 20.45 16.60 21.81
CA SER A 681 20.55 16.76 23.26
C SER A 681 19.79 15.69 24.03
N ILE A 682 18.59 15.28 23.61
CA ILE A 682 17.86 14.20 24.28
C ILE A 682 18.56 12.86 24.03
N GLU A 683 18.92 12.54 22.79
CA GLU A 683 19.65 11.32 22.41
C GLU A 683 20.94 11.15 23.23
N THR A 684 21.74 12.22 23.35
CA THR A 684 23.00 12.21 24.13
C THR A 684 22.79 12.07 25.64
N ASN A 685 21.59 12.35 26.16
CA ASN A 685 21.32 12.47 27.60
C ASN A 685 20.22 11.51 28.12
N PHE A 686 19.59 10.69 27.28
CA PHE A 686 18.52 9.79 27.69
C PHE A 686 19.00 8.70 28.67
N GLU A 687 20.24 8.23 28.51
CA GLU A 687 20.93 7.32 29.45
C GLU A 687 21.00 7.83 30.90
N LYS A 688 20.69 9.11 31.18
CA LYS A 688 20.53 9.61 32.57
C LYS A 688 19.29 9.08 33.28
N PHE A 689 18.31 8.55 32.53
CA PHE A 689 17.20 7.80 33.10
C PHE A 689 17.56 6.34 33.38
N TRP A 690 18.69 5.82 32.92
CA TRP A 690 19.03 4.42 33.14
C TRP A 690 19.36 4.10 34.61
N ASP A 691 18.63 3.15 35.20
CA ASP A 691 18.90 2.56 36.50
C ASP A 691 19.51 1.15 36.32
N GLU A 692 20.76 0.96 36.76
CA GLU A 692 21.51 -0.29 36.57
C GLU A 692 21.17 -1.35 37.65
N GLU A 693 20.46 -1.02 38.73
CA GLU A 693 19.93 -2.00 39.69
C GLU A 693 18.58 -2.56 39.21
N GLU A 694 17.70 -1.69 38.73
CA GLU A 694 16.36 -2.05 38.21
C GLU A 694 16.39 -2.45 36.72
N ARG A 695 17.53 -2.26 36.04
CA ARG A 695 17.78 -2.54 34.61
C ARG A 695 16.76 -1.91 33.65
N ALA A 696 16.36 -0.67 33.94
CA ALA A 696 15.34 0.04 33.16
C ALA A 696 15.49 1.56 33.21
N TYR A 697 14.85 2.26 32.27
CA TYR A 697 14.76 3.71 32.26
C TYR A 697 13.68 4.22 33.22
N ARG A 698 14.06 5.10 34.16
CA ARG A 698 13.20 5.72 35.18
C ARG A 698 13.77 7.02 35.77
N SER A 699 12.90 7.79 36.42
CA SER A 699 13.24 9.01 37.15
C SER A 699 13.56 8.75 38.63
N LEU A 700 14.57 9.46 39.15
CA LEU A 700 15.06 9.34 40.52
C LEU A 700 14.02 9.80 41.56
N MET A 701 13.56 8.86 42.38
CA MET A 701 12.58 9.08 43.44
C MET A 701 13.06 10.13 44.47
N GLY A 702 12.41 11.29 44.47
CA GLY A 702 12.68 12.38 45.42
C GLY A 702 13.85 13.30 45.08
N GLY A 703 14.42 13.20 43.87
CA GLY A 703 15.51 14.09 43.42
C GLY A 703 15.11 15.58 43.44
N SER A 704 16.03 16.45 43.88
CA SER A 704 15.79 17.90 43.99
C SER A 704 15.95 18.60 42.64
N HIS A 705 14.90 18.58 41.83
CA HIS A 705 14.81 19.29 40.56
C HIS A 705 14.82 20.81 40.77
N ASP A 706 15.71 21.53 40.08
CA ASP A 706 15.86 23.01 39.89
C ASP A 706 15.59 23.98 41.07
N GLY A 707 15.48 23.48 42.29
CA GLY A 707 14.95 24.21 43.45
C GLY A 707 13.43 24.13 43.61
N GLN A 708 12.67 23.68 42.60
CA GLN A 708 11.24 23.40 42.70
C GLN A 708 10.97 21.94 43.07
N ALA A 709 11.02 21.66 44.36
CA ALA A 709 10.61 20.37 44.93
C ALA A 709 9.09 20.13 44.77
N ASN A 710 8.65 19.70 43.57
CA ASN A 710 7.34 19.08 43.32
C ASN A 710 7.20 18.34 41.97
N TRP A 711 8.30 17.95 41.29
CA TRP A 711 8.25 16.71 40.48
C TRP A 711 8.04 15.49 41.39
N SER A 712 8.51 15.57 42.63
CA SER A 712 8.17 14.69 43.78
C SER A 712 6.72 14.83 44.28
N GLN A 713 5.83 15.47 43.51
CA GLN A 713 4.45 15.03 43.38
C GLN A 713 4.27 14.57 41.92
N VAL A 714 4.40 13.27 41.59
CA VAL A 714 4.18 12.08 42.44
C VAL A 714 2.90 12.24 43.26
N SER A 715 1.75 12.11 42.59
CA SER A 715 0.62 11.46 43.24
C SER A 715 1.10 10.15 43.90
N ASN A 716 0.41 9.66 44.93
CA ASN A 716 0.87 8.56 45.82
C ASN A 716 0.90 7.18 45.12
N THR A 717 1.53 7.11 43.95
CA THR A 717 1.30 6.17 42.85
C THR A 717 2.53 6.02 41.94
N CYS A 718 3.60 6.81 42.04
CA CYS A 718 4.92 6.30 41.65
C CYS A 718 5.31 5.30 42.74
N GLY A 719 4.99 4.03 42.53
CA GLY A 719 5.25 2.96 43.47
C GLY A 719 6.71 2.54 43.48
N THR A 720 6.98 1.40 44.10
CA THR A 720 8.28 0.73 44.11
C THR A 720 8.47 -0.12 42.85
N ASP A 721 8.05 0.39 41.70
CA ASP A 721 7.80 -0.40 40.49
C ASP A 721 8.19 0.41 39.25
N VAL A 722 8.58 -0.28 38.16
CA VAL A 722 9.05 0.35 36.92
C VAL A 722 7.89 0.58 35.94
N ASP A 723 7.94 1.69 35.19
CA ASP A 723 6.91 2.05 34.21
C ASP A 723 7.18 1.40 32.84
N ASP A 724 6.34 0.44 32.45
CA ASP A 724 6.46 -0.29 31.17
C ASP A 724 6.27 0.65 29.97
N ARG A 725 5.33 1.61 30.06
CA ARG A 725 5.05 2.60 28.99
C ARG A 725 6.26 3.43 28.60
N VAL A 726 7.05 3.88 29.57
CA VAL A 726 8.21 4.74 29.31
C VAL A 726 9.27 3.98 28.55
N ASN A 727 9.56 2.77 28.99
CA ASN A 727 10.55 1.89 28.39
C ASN A 727 10.10 1.45 26.99
N ALA A 728 8.82 1.13 26.83
CA ALA A 728 8.22 0.80 25.54
C ALA A 728 8.25 1.98 24.54
N LEU A 729 7.83 3.17 24.95
CA LEU A 729 7.91 4.37 24.11
C LEU A 729 9.36 4.74 23.78
N ALA A 730 10.33 4.48 24.66
CA ALA A 730 11.74 4.74 24.38
C ALA A 730 12.30 3.79 23.30
N VAL A 731 11.85 2.53 23.28
CA VAL A 731 12.13 1.58 22.18
C VAL A 731 11.49 2.08 20.88
N VAL A 732 10.19 2.42 20.89
CA VAL A 732 9.45 2.93 19.71
C VAL A 732 10.05 4.24 19.17
N ALA A 733 10.60 5.09 20.04
CA ALA A 733 11.32 6.30 19.65
C ALA A 733 12.68 6.03 19.00
N GLY A 734 13.30 4.86 19.25
CA GLY A 734 14.68 4.57 18.92
C GLY A 734 15.69 5.26 19.84
N LEU A 735 15.35 5.44 21.12
CA LEU A 735 16.22 5.99 22.17
C LEU A 735 16.92 4.91 23.00
N VAL A 736 16.47 3.66 22.91
CA VAL A 736 17.09 2.49 23.56
C VAL A 736 18.07 1.81 22.58
N PRO A 737 19.32 1.56 22.96
CA PRO A 737 20.29 0.87 22.10
C PRO A 737 20.09 -0.66 22.13
N GLU A 738 20.50 -1.35 21.06
CA GLU A 738 20.22 -2.79 20.85
C GLU A 738 20.73 -3.68 22.00
N GLU A 739 21.86 -3.34 22.64
CA GLU A 739 22.39 -4.09 23.79
C GLU A 739 21.48 -4.08 25.03
N ARG A 740 20.45 -3.22 25.07
CA ARG A 740 19.42 -3.16 26.12
C ARG A 740 18.12 -3.86 25.74
N TYR A 741 17.97 -4.39 24.54
CA TYR A 741 16.69 -5.00 24.10
C TYR A 741 16.28 -6.21 24.96
N GLN A 742 17.25 -7.01 25.43
CA GLN A 742 16.97 -8.08 26.39
C GLN A 742 16.54 -7.53 27.76
N ASP A 743 17.15 -6.45 28.25
CA ASP A 743 16.73 -5.81 29.51
C ASP A 743 15.27 -5.31 29.39
N MET A 744 14.87 -4.76 28.23
CA MET A 744 13.50 -4.33 27.96
C MET A 744 12.50 -5.50 27.82
N ARG A 745 12.90 -6.60 27.17
CA ARG A 745 12.08 -7.82 27.12
C ARG A 745 11.83 -8.38 28.52
N ASP A 746 12.90 -8.51 29.31
CA ASP A 746 12.85 -9.04 30.68
C ASP A 746 11.92 -8.19 31.56
N LEU A 747 11.90 -6.87 31.37
CA LEU A 747 10.95 -5.93 31.99
C LEU A 747 9.48 -6.18 31.58
N PHE A 748 9.20 -6.35 30.29
CA PHE A 748 7.82 -6.49 29.79
C PHE A 748 7.21 -7.88 30.06
N MET A 749 8.05 -8.93 30.11
CA MET A 749 7.63 -10.33 30.24
C MET A 749 7.81 -10.91 31.65
N GLY A 750 8.68 -10.32 32.48
CA GLY A 750 8.89 -10.72 33.88
C GLY A 750 9.99 -11.75 34.06
N GLU A 751 11.18 -11.43 33.54
CA GLU A 751 12.39 -12.26 33.59
C GLU A 751 13.60 -11.47 34.12
N GLY A 752 14.78 -12.10 34.18
CA GLY A 752 16.03 -11.46 34.56
C GLY A 752 16.06 -10.99 36.02
N VAL A 753 16.02 -9.67 36.24
CA VAL A 753 15.86 -9.06 37.57
C VAL A 753 14.39 -8.88 37.98
N HIS A 754 13.47 -8.90 37.00
CA HIS A 754 12.04 -8.77 37.20
C HIS A 754 11.44 -10.14 37.56
N THR A 755 10.61 -10.18 38.60
CA THR A 755 10.00 -11.43 39.10
C THR A 755 8.52 -11.58 38.74
N ALA A 756 8.02 -10.64 37.94
CA ALA A 756 6.70 -10.56 37.32
C ALA A 756 6.80 -9.55 36.16
N PRO A 757 5.97 -9.65 35.11
CA PRO A 757 5.92 -8.62 34.07
C PRO A 757 5.46 -7.29 34.65
N HIS A 758 6.05 -6.19 34.20
CA HIS A 758 5.51 -4.86 34.48
C HIS A 758 4.35 -4.59 33.52
N GLU A 759 3.15 -4.33 34.07
CA GLU A 759 1.92 -4.20 33.28
C GLU A 759 1.11 -2.93 33.63
N ASN A 760 1.80 -1.79 33.74
CA ASN A 760 1.26 -0.52 34.23
C ASN A 760 0.49 0.28 33.17
N ALA A 761 0.68 -0.03 31.88
CA ALA A 761 -0.10 0.54 30.79
C ALA A 761 -1.62 0.32 30.95
N SER A 762 -2.42 1.29 30.52
CA SER A 762 -3.84 1.07 30.21
C SER A 762 -4.01 0.55 28.78
N ILE A 763 -5.23 0.11 28.45
CA ILE A 763 -5.60 -0.40 27.12
C ILE A 763 -5.27 0.59 25.97
N TYR A 764 -5.25 1.89 26.25
CA TYR A 764 -4.81 2.94 25.31
C TYR A 764 -3.35 2.81 24.87
N LEU A 765 -2.43 2.63 25.84
CA LEU A 765 -0.98 2.64 25.59
C LEU A 765 -0.36 1.24 25.49
N GLU A 766 -1.13 0.19 25.74
CA GLU A 766 -0.68 -1.21 25.61
C GLU A 766 -0.13 -1.53 24.21
N LYS A 767 -0.59 -0.82 23.16
CA LYS A 767 -0.06 -0.97 21.79
C LYS A 767 1.45 -0.72 21.74
N TYR A 768 1.96 0.25 22.49
CA TYR A 768 3.38 0.62 22.44
C TYR A 768 4.28 -0.44 23.10
N VAL A 769 3.78 -1.16 24.11
CA VAL A 769 4.51 -2.29 24.73
C VAL A 769 4.61 -3.47 23.75
N GLN A 770 3.53 -3.74 23.03
CA GLN A 770 3.48 -4.79 22.00
C GLN A 770 4.35 -4.41 20.79
N GLU A 771 4.26 -3.16 20.32
CA GLU A 771 5.09 -2.65 19.22
C GLU A 771 6.57 -2.62 19.60
N ALA A 772 6.93 -2.26 20.84
CA ALA A 772 8.31 -2.36 21.31
C ALA A 772 8.86 -3.79 21.21
N LEU A 773 8.08 -4.81 21.61
CA LEU A 773 8.48 -6.22 21.48
C LEU A 773 8.69 -6.61 20.00
N PHE A 774 7.77 -6.25 19.09
CA PHE A 774 7.96 -6.45 17.64
C PHE A 774 9.17 -5.68 17.07
N LEU A 775 9.44 -4.44 17.50
CA LEU A 775 10.58 -3.66 17.02
C LEU A 775 11.93 -4.24 17.48
N MET A 776 11.95 -4.94 18.62
CA MET A 776 13.13 -5.65 19.12
C MET A 776 13.29 -7.07 18.56
N GLY A 777 12.29 -7.59 17.82
CA GLY A 777 12.31 -8.95 17.25
C GLY A 777 11.81 -10.05 18.18
N TYR A 778 10.96 -9.71 19.14
CA TYR A 778 10.31 -10.64 20.08
C TYR A 778 8.82 -10.78 19.77
N ASP A 779 8.48 -11.31 18.60
CA ASP A 779 7.11 -11.37 18.07
C ASP A 779 6.22 -12.41 18.79
N GLU A 780 6.77 -13.56 19.16
CA GLU A 780 6.09 -14.54 20.04
C GLU A 780 5.74 -13.93 21.41
N ASP A 781 6.68 -13.18 22.04
CA ASP A 781 6.42 -12.45 23.29
C ASP A 781 5.38 -11.33 23.10
N ALA A 782 5.38 -10.63 21.96
CA ALA A 782 4.39 -9.59 21.65
C ALA A 782 2.97 -10.16 21.55
N MET A 783 2.81 -11.30 20.86
CA MET A 783 1.55 -12.06 20.77
C MET A 783 1.10 -12.54 22.16
N LEU A 784 2.01 -13.14 22.94
CA LEU A 784 1.75 -13.60 24.29
C LEU A 784 1.33 -12.47 25.25
N ARG A 785 2.01 -11.32 25.20
CA ARG A 785 1.64 -10.11 25.95
C ARG A 785 0.25 -9.60 25.55
N MET A 786 -0.06 -9.60 24.26
CA MET A 786 -1.37 -9.22 23.73
C MET A 786 -2.48 -10.14 24.27
N ALA A 787 -2.27 -11.46 24.21
CA ALA A 787 -3.16 -12.47 24.78
C ALA A 787 -3.37 -12.29 26.28
N ARG A 788 -2.27 -12.27 27.06
CA ARG A 788 -2.26 -12.10 28.52
C ARG A 788 -3.12 -10.92 28.99
N ARG A 789 -3.04 -9.78 28.29
CA ARG A 789 -3.70 -8.52 28.67
C ARG A 789 -5.15 -8.42 28.18
N HIS A 790 -5.45 -8.83 26.95
CA HIS A 790 -6.77 -8.63 26.34
C HIS A 790 -7.74 -9.81 26.54
N MET A 791 -7.28 -11.00 26.97
CA MET A 791 -8.15 -12.17 27.14
C MET A 791 -9.39 -11.87 28.00
N ASP A 792 -9.27 -11.03 29.03
CA ASP A 792 -10.36 -10.65 29.94
C ASP A 792 -11.38 -9.67 29.35
N VAL A 793 -11.08 -9.01 28.23
CA VAL A 793 -12.04 -8.21 27.44
C VAL A 793 -12.58 -9.00 26.24
N VAL A 794 -11.74 -9.82 25.60
CA VAL A 794 -12.09 -10.65 24.45
C VAL A 794 -13.08 -11.76 24.81
N ASN A 795 -12.84 -12.52 25.90
CA ASN A 795 -13.71 -13.59 26.40
C ASN A 795 -15.10 -13.11 26.92
N ARG A 796 -15.43 -11.81 26.81
CA ARG A 796 -16.74 -11.26 27.15
C ARG A 796 -17.73 -11.55 26.02
N THR A 797 -18.49 -12.63 26.18
CA THR A 797 -19.46 -13.15 25.18
C THR A 797 -20.68 -12.24 24.95
N ASP A 798 -20.83 -11.17 25.75
CA ASP A 798 -21.95 -10.21 25.71
C ASP A 798 -21.49 -8.76 25.38
N ASP A 799 -20.23 -8.59 24.97
CA ASP A 799 -19.68 -7.31 24.49
C ASP A 799 -19.02 -7.55 23.12
N THR A 800 -19.45 -6.83 22.08
CA THR A 800 -18.98 -6.98 20.69
C THR A 800 -17.93 -5.95 20.28
N THR A 801 -17.54 -5.07 21.22
CA THR A 801 -16.55 -3.99 21.09
C THR A 801 -15.63 -3.95 22.32
N LEU A 802 -14.57 -3.15 22.27
CA LEU A 802 -13.54 -3.07 23.30
C LEU A 802 -13.81 -1.94 24.31
N PRO A 803 -13.65 -2.18 25.63
CA PRO A 803 -14.03 -1.24 26.68
C PRO A 803 -12.94 -0.20 26.98
N GLU A 804 -13.38 0.94 27.50
CA GLU A 804 -12.54 2.07 27.95
C GLU A 804 -11.44 1.68 28.96
N HIS A 805 -11.69 0.68 29.79
CA HIS A 805 -10.75 0.17 30.78
C HIS A 805 -10.74 -1.37 30.83
N TRP A 806 -9.63 -1.94 31.30
CA TRP A 806 -9.53 -3.35 31.69
C TRP A 806 -10.70 -3.81 32.57
N SER A 807 -11.14 -2.96 33.51
CA SER A 807 -12.31 -3.19 34.37
C SER A 807 -13.08 -1.89 34.64
N GLY A 808 -14.22 -1.71 33.97
CA GLY A 808 -15.09 -0.55 34.12
C GLY A 808 -15.11 0.32 32.87
N GLY A 809 -15.60 1.55 33.01
CA GLY A 809 -15.83 2.47 31.89
C GLY A 809 -16.97 2.03 30.96
N THR A 810 -17.05 2.65 29.78
CA THR A 810 -17.97 2.24 28.71
C THR A 810 -17.50 0.96 28.00
N LYS A 811 -18.43 0.31 27.28
CA LYS A 811 -18.20 -0.94 26.52
C LYS A 811 -17.49 -0.73 25.16
N ASN A 812 -17.34 0.51 24.74
CA ASN A 812 -16.85 0.89 23.42
C ASN A 812 -16.09 2.20 23.54
N HIS A 813 -14.77 2.16 23.33
CA HIS A 813 -13.93 3.35 23.47
C HIS A 813 -12.82 3.39 22.42
N GLY A 814 -12.71 4.50 21.68
CA GLY A 814 -11.89 4.64 20.47
C GLY A 814 -10.42 4.30 20.68
N TRP A 815 -9.85 4.62 21.86
CA TRP A 815 -8.45 4.30 22.17
C TRP A 815 -8.11 2.80 22.27
N SER A 816 -9.09 1.90 22.32
CA SER A 816 -8.92 0.53 22.86
C SER A 816 -8.51 -0.52 21.84
N GLY A 817 -8.54 -0.22 20.54
CA GLY A 817 -8.24 -1.20 19.49
C GLY A 817 -6.75 -1.35 19.15
N GLY A 818 -5.85 -0.59 19.78
CA GLY A 818 -4.46 -0.43 19.34
C GLY A 818 -3.64 -1.72 19.12
N SER A 819 -3.99 -2.84 19.75
CA SER A 819 -3.41 -4.16 19.43
C SER A 819 -3.67 -4.64 17.99
N MET A 820 -4.79 -4.22 17.40
CA MET A 820 -5.12 -4.43 15.98
C MET A 820 -4.11 -3.76 15.06
N ILE A 821 -3.60 -2.57 15.43
CA ILE A 821 -2.53 -1.88 14.69
C ILE A 821 -1.26 -2.73 14.74
N ALA A 822 -0.85 -3.19 15.93
CA ALA A 822 0.34 -4.02 16.09
C ALA A 822 0.26 -5.32 15.24
N MET A 823 -0.89 -6.01 15.25
CA MET A 823 -1.13 -7.17 14.38
C MET A 823 -1.02 -6.80 12.89
N SER A 824 -1.73 -5.76 12.45
CA SER A 824 -1.84 -5.42 11.02
C SER A 824 -0.57 -4.79 10.44
N ARG A 825 0.24 -4.13 11.27
CA ARG A 825 1.50 -3.46 10.90
C ARG A 825 2.74 -4.36 11.02
N ARG A 826 2.75 -5.32 11.96
CA ARG A 826 3.95 -6.12 12.28
C ARG A 826 3.82 -7.60 11.91
N VAL A 827 2.67 -8.25 12.13
CA VAL A 827 2.53 -9.69 11.85
C VAL A 827 2.53 -9.98 10.36
N THR A 828 1.71 -9.24 9.60
CA THR A 828 1.67 -9.31 8.14
C THR A 828 2.72 -8.40 7.51
N GLY A 829 3.13 -7.35 8.22
CA GLY A 829 4.29 -6.53 7.90
C GLY A 829 4.08 -5.43 6.87
N VAL A 830 2.84 -5.13 6.49
CA VAL A 830 2.51 -4.14 5.46
C VAL A 830 2.65 -2.72 6.02
N GLU A 831 3.63 -1.96 5.55
CA GLU A 831 3.82 -0.55 5.92
C GLU A 831 4.26 0.30 4.71
N PRO A 832 3.73 1.53 4.54
CA PRO A 832 4.29 2.53 3.62
C PRO A 832 5.60 3.12 4.16
N THR A 833 6.64 3.19 3.33
CA THR A 833 7.95 3.77 3.69
C THR A 833 8.13 5.21 3.20
N SER A 834 7.32 5.66 2.25
CA SER A 834 7.19 7.07 1.86
C SER A 834 5.72 7.47 1.68
N HIS A 835 5.48 8.72 1.29
CA HIS A 835 4.15 9.32 1.18
C HIS A 835 3.21 8.56 0.22
N ALA A 836 1.93 8.46 0.58
CA ALA A 836 0.87 7.77 -0.15
C ALA A 836 1.29 6.41 -0.77
N TYR A 837 2.07 5.61 -0.05
CA TYR A 837 2.63 4.33 -0.54
C TYR A 837 3.42 4.45 -1.86
N GLU A 838 4.12 5.56 -2.17
CA GLU A 838 5.03 5.64 -3.33
C GLU A 838 6.13 4.56 -3.26
N THR A 839 6.69 4.38 -2.06
CA THR A 839 7.47 3.21 -1.64
C THR A 839 6.79 2.55 -0.45
N TRP A 840 6.77 1.22 -0.42
CA TRP A 840 6.18 0.44 0.67
C TRP A 840 6.82 -0.94 0.77
N HIS A 841 6.57 -1.66 1.87
CA HIS A 841 7.13 -3.00 2.07
C HIS A 841 6.19 -3.95 2.82
N ILE A 842 6.56 -5.23 2.79
CA ILE A 842 5.94 -6.30 3.57
C ILE A 842 7.05 -7.06 4.30
N VAL A 843 7.16 -6.91 5.63
CA VAL A 843 8.12 -7.63 6.51
C VAL A 843 7.38 -8.38 7.62
N PRO A 844 7.00 -9.66 7.40
CA PRO A 844 6.10 -10.37 8.30
C PRO A 844 6.78 -10.93 9.55
N GLN A 845 6.37 -10.49 10.75
CA GLN A 845 6.75 -11.06 12.04
C GLN A 845 5.67 -12.05 12.54
N MET A 846 5.70 -13.26 11.99
CA MET A 846 4.59 -14.21 12.08
C MET A 846 4.36 -14.86 13.45
N GLY A 847 5.31 -14.85 14.39
CA GLY A 847 5.23 -15.48 15.71
C GLY A 847 4.59 -16.89 15.68
N ASN A 848 3.62 -17.13 16.56
CA ASN A 848 2.87 -18.38 16.66
C ASN A 848 1.84 -18.62 15.54
N PHE A 849 1.65 -17.68 14.59
CA PHE A 849 0.73 -17.90 13.48
C PHE A 849 1.30 -18.94 12.49
N VAL A 850 0.49 -19.97 12.25
CA VAL A 850 0.67 -20.99 11.20
C VAL A 850 0.23 -20.41 9.85
N SER A 851 -0.82 -19.58 9.83
CA SER A 851 -1.18 -18.81 8.64
C SER A 851 -1.89 -17.51 8.97
N VAL A 852 -1.77 -16.52 8.08
CA VAL A 852 -2.58 -15.29 8.07
C VAL A 852 -3.07 -15.03 6.65
N ASP A 853 -4.32 -14.56 6.51
CA ASP A 853 -4.93 -14.03 5.29
C ASP A 853 -5.48 -12.64 5.65
N THR A 854 -4.98 -11.60 5.00
CA THR A 854 -5.33 -10.20 5.32
C THR A 854 -5.55 -9.38 4.05
N ARG A 855 -6.29 -8.28 4.20
CA ARG A 855 -6.28 -7.15 3.27
C ARG A 855 -6.02 -5.86 4.02
N VAL A 856 -5.06 -5.08 3.52
CA VAL A 856 -4.85 -3.69 3.88
C VAL A 856 -5.39 -2.80 2.76
N PRO A 857 -6.46 -2.01 3.00
CA PRO A 857 -6.98 -1.07 2.01
C PRO A 857 -6.16 0.24 2.04
N SER A 858 -5.47 0.56 0.94
CA SER A 858 -4.54 1.71 0.88
C SER A 858 -4.93 2.74 -0.18
N ALA A 859 -4.33 3.94 -0.11
CA ALA A 859 -4.52 5.02 -1.09
C ALA A 859 -4.17 4.61 -2.54
N ILE A 860 -3.36 3.56 -2.73
CA ILE A 860 -2.98 3.04 -4.05
C ILE A 860 -3.85 1.84 -4.50
N GLY A 861 -4.71 1.32 -3.62
CA GLY A 861 -5.56 0.15 -3.84
C GLY A 861 -5.50 -0.87 -2.71
N ASN A 862 -6.18 -2.00 -2.87
CA ASN A 862 -6.14 -3.09 -1.89
C ASN A 862 -4.82 -3.86 -1.99
N ILE A 863 -4.18 -4.12 -0.85
CA ILE A 863 -3.02 -4.99 -0.70
C ILE A 863 -3.50 -6.26 0.03
N ASP A 864 -3.77 -7.34 -0.71
CA ASP A 864 -4.05 -8.66 -0.10
C ASP A 864 -2.74 -9.39 0.19
N VAL A 865 -2.58 -9.95 1.39
CA VAL A 865 -1.40 -10.74 1.79
C VAL A 865 -1.86 -12.04 2.44
N LYS A 866 -1.34 -13.16 1.95
CA LYS A 866 -1.55 -14.49 2.54
C LYS A 866 -0.22 -15.17 2.81
N ILE A 867 -0.01 -15.64 4.04
CA ILE A 867 1.19 -16.35 4.48
C ILE A 867 0.77 -17.66 5.13
N GLN A 868 1.48 -18.76 4.82
CA GLN A 868 1.23 -20.09 5.35
C GLN A 868 2.55 -20.81 5.60
N LYS A 869 2.81 -21.17 6.87
CA LYS A 869 3.81 -22.15 7.28
C LYS A 869 3.19 -23.55 7.18
N GLU A 870 3.84 -24.51 6.52
CA GLU A 870 3.45 -25.93 6.54
C GLU A 870 4.67 -26.84 6.39
N ASN A 871 4.86 -27.83 7.27
CA ASN A 871 5.97 -28.81 7.22
C ASN A 871 7.39 -28.21 7.09
N GLY A 872 7.63 -27.00 7.60
CA GLY A 872 8.93 -26.29 7.48
C GLY A 872 9.11 -25.47 6.19
N VAL A 873 8.08 -25.42 5.34
CA VAL A 873 8.02 -24.53 4.17
C VAL A 873 7.13 -23.34 4.48
N THR A 874 7.61 -22.12 4.21
CA THR A 874 6.80 -20.91 4.22
C THR A 874 6.37 -20.59 2.79
N SER A 875 5.07 -20.41 2.57
CA SER A 875 4.53 -19.88 1.32
C SER A 875 3.87 -18.52 1.56
N MET A 876 4.06 -17.60 0.63
CA MET A 876 3.60 -16.22 0.71
C MET A 876 3.00 -15.82 -0.64
N SER A 877 1.83 -15.18 -0.63
CA SER A 877 1.21 -14.61 -1.82
C SER A 877 0.75 -13.19 -1.53
N VAL A 878 0.94 -12.30 -2.50
CA VAL A 878 0.66 -10.87 -2.41
C VAL A 878 -0.12 -10.44 -3.64
N VAL A 879 -1.24 -9.74 -3.46
CA VAL A 879 -1.84 -8.91 -4.51
C VAL A 879 -1.33 -7.49 -4.30
N SER A 880 -0.46 -7.04 -5.19
CA SER A 880 0.06 -5.67 -5.18
C SER A 880 -0.75 -4.81 -6.15
N PRO A 881 -1.23 -3.63 -5.74
CA PRO A 881 -1.83 -2.65 -6.64
C PRO A 881 -0.78 -1.83 -7.42
N GLY A 882 0.52 -2.00 -7.14
CA GLY A 882 1.61 -1.29 -7.80
C GLY A 882 2.48 -0.49 -6.82
N ASN A 883 3.10 0.58 -7.32
CA ASN A 883 4.14 1.37 -6.65
C ASN A 883 5.36 0.54 -6.21
N SER A 884 6.38 1.19 -5.64
CA SER A 884 7.69 0.56 -5.36
C SER A 884 7.63 -0.30 -4.09
N ALA A 885 7.14 -1.52 -4.24
CA ALA A 885 6.99 -2.51 -3.19
C ALA A 885 8.26 -3.35 -2.98
N GLU A 886 8.66 -3.58 -1.72
CA GLU A 886 9.54 -4.68 -1.34
C GLU A 886 8.77 -5.80 -0.61
N PHE A 887 8.86 -7.03 -1.10
CA PHE A 887 8.30 -8.23 -0.47
C PHE A 887 9.43 -9.01 0.22
N TRP A 888 9.38 -9.13 1.55
CA TRP A 888 10.39 -9.83 2.34
C TRP A 888 9.84 -11.19 2.79
N VAL A 889 10.34 -12.27 2.19
CA VAL A 889 9.91 -13.64 2.46
C VAL A 889 10.74 -14.21 3.62
N PRO A 890 10.14 -14.57 4.78
CA PRO A 890 10.89 -15.09 5.92
C PRO A 890 11.61 -16.41 5.60
N LEU A 891 12.86 -16.55 6.04
CA LEU A 891 13.70 -17.74 5.83
C LEU A 891 14.07 -18.42 7.16
N ALA A 892 14.06 -19.75 7.18
CA ALA A 892 14.78 -20.52 8.21
C ALA A 892 16.28 -20.66 7.87
N GLU A 893 17.10 -21.07 8.83
CA GLU A 893 18.53 -21.34 8.60
C GLU A 893 18.72 -22.35 7.46
N GLY A 894 19.52 -21.99 6.44
CA GLY A 894 19.79 -22.83 5.27
C GLY A 894 18.72 -22.81 4.18
N GLN A 895 17.69 -21.96 4.26
CA GLN A 895 16.69 -21.79 3.21
C GLN A 895 16.96 -20.61 2.26
N CYS A 896 16.42 -20.72 1.05
CA CYS A 896 16.20 -19.64 0.09
C CYS A 896 14.70 -19.52 -0.23
N ALA A 897 14.31 -18.56 -1.10
CA ALA A 897 12.92 -18.41 -1.52
C ALA A 897 12.79 -18.47 -3.05
N VAL A 898 11.91 -19.34 -3.54
CA VAL A 898 11.61 -19.48 -4.96
C VAL A 898 10.35 -18.68 -5.28
N GLN A 899 10.43 -17.76 -6.24
CA GLN A 899 9.24 -17.09 -6.77
C GLN A 899 8.43 -18.05 -7.65
N THR A 900 7.14 -18.21 -7.34
CA THR A 900 6.21 -19.14 -8.01
C THR A 900 5.15 -18.44 -8.85
N ALA A 901 4.90 -17.14 -8.64
CA ALA A 901 4.07 -16.29 -9.50
C ALA A 901 4.53 -14.82 -9.50
N GLY A 902 4.22 -14.09 -10.57
CA GLY A 902 4.69 -12.72 -10.82
C GLY A 902 6.08 -12.68 -11.48
N ASN A 903 6.70 -11.50 -11.49
CA ASN A 903 8.07 -11.28 -11.99
C ASN A 903 8.75 -10.18 -11.15
N ALA A 904 9.08 -10.49 -9.90
CA ALA A 904 9.67 -9.52 -8.98
C ALA A 904 11.21 -9.64 -9.03
N LYS A 905 11.89 -8.52 -8.92
CA LYS A 905 13.36 -8.48 -8.94
C LYS A 905 13.90 -8.86 -7.56
N TYR A 906 14.55 -10.02 -7.44
CA TYR A 906 15.31 -10.37 -6.26
C TYR A 906 16.41 -9.33 -5.95
N LEU A 907 16.54 -8.98 -4.67
CA LEU A 907 17.51 -8.00 -4.15
C LEU A 907 18.56 -8.63 -3.22
N GLY A 908 18.47 -9.94 -2.95
CA GLY A 908 19.32 -10.64 -1.98
C GLY A 908 18.58 -10.97 -0.68
N VAL A 909 19.32 -11.53 0.27
CA VAL A 909 18.84 -11.72 1.64
C VAL A 909 19.22 -10.50 2.49
N LYS A 910 18.27 -10.02 3.30
CA LYS A 910 18.45 -8.95 4.28
C LYS A 910 18.03 -9.46 5.66
N GLU A 911 18.63 -8.91 6.72
CA GLU A 911 18.19 -9.15 8.10
C GLU A 911 17.28 -8.01 8.58
N ALA A 912 16.25 -8.34 9.37
CA ALA A 912 15.43 -7.39 10.11
C ALA A 912 14.82 -8.06 11.34
N TYR A 913 14.69 -7.35 12.47
CA TYR A 913 14.04 -7.88 13.69
C TYR A 913 14.57 -9.27 14.12
N GLY A 914 15.89 -9.45 14.10
CA GLY A 914 16.55 -10.73 14.42
C GLY A 914 16.40 -11.87 13.39
N ASN A 915 15.69 -11.64 12.28
CA ASN A 915 15.29 -12.66 11.31
C ASN A 915 15.86 -12.39 9.90
N SER A 916 16.12 -13.46 9.14
CA SER A 916 16.60 -13.41 7.75
C SER A 916 15.43 -13.47 6.76
N TYR A 917 15.46 -12.64 5.71
CA TYR A 917 14.43 -12.59 4.67
C TYR A 917 15.02 -12.57 3.26
N ALA A 918 14.46 -13.36 2.34
CA ALA A 918 14.69 -13.18 0.91
C ALA A 918 13.85 -12.02 0.40
N VAL A 919 14.49 -10.96 -0.12
CA VAL A 919 13.79 -9.72 -0.49
C VAL A 919 13.67 -9.61 -2.00
N PHE A 920 12.44 -9.35 -2.45
CA PHE A 920 12.09 -9.11 -3.85
C PHE A 920 11.46 -7.72 -3.98
N ALA A 921 11.59 -7.08 -5.13
CA ALA A 921 10.97 -5.77 -5.39
C ALA A 921 10.20 -5.74 -6.71
N SER A 922 9.11 -4.98 -6.73
CA SER A 922 8.28 -4.72 -7.92
C SER A 922 7.82 -3.27 -7.94
N SER A 923 7.65 -2.72 -9.14
CA SER A 923 6.86 -1.50 -9.40
C SER A 923 5.56 -1.79 -10.17
N GLU A 924 5.32 -3.06 -10.51
CA GLU A 924 4.18 -3.52 -11.31
C GLU A 924 3.07 -4.07 -10.40
N ALA A 925 1.83 -3.71 -10.71
CA ALA A 925 0.63 -4.28 -10.11
C ALA A 925 0.42 -5.73 -10.56
N GLY A 926 -0.07 -6.58 -9.67
CA GLY A 926 -0.39 -7.99 -9.97
C GLY A 926 -0.24 -8.93 -8.77
N THR A 927 -0.41 -10.22 -9.03
CA THR A 927 -0.23 -11.27 -8.03
C THR A 927 1.20 -11.81 -8.05
N PHE A 928 1.86 -11.74 -6.91
CA PHE A 928 3.18 -12.30 -6.64
C PHE A 928 3.03 -13.48 -5.68
N ALA A 929 3.82 -14.54 -5.86
CA ALA A 929 3.84 -15.67 -4.94
C ALA A 929 5.25 -16.23 -4.78
N PHE A 930 5.56 -16.69 -3.58
CA PHE A 930 6.87 -17.17 -3.13
C PHE A 930 6.72 -18.42 -2.28
N THR A 931 7.75 -19.26 -2.23
CA THR A 931 7.78 -20.47 -1.41
C THR A 931 9.22 -20.77 -1.00
N THR A 932 9.48 -21.04 0.28
CA THR A 932 10.84 -21.36 0.74
C THR A 932 11.25 -22.79 0.36
N ALA A 933 12.56 -22.98 0.21
CA ALA A 933 13.19 -24.26 -0.11
C ALA A 933 14.57 -24.33 0.53
N ASP A 934 15.10 -25.53 0.73
CA ASP A 934 16.49 -25.73 1.17
C ASP A 934 17.46 -25.26 0.08
N GLU A 935 18.57 -24.61 0.45
CA GLU A 935 19.58 -24.17 -0.52
C GLU A 935 20.22 -25.35 -1.28
N ALA A 936 20.48 -25.14 -2.58
CA ALA A 936 21.13 -26.14 -3.42
C ALA A 936 22.59 -26.39 -3.00
N ASP A 937 23.04 -27.65 -3.00
CA ASP A 937 24.43 -28.02 -2.71
C ASP A 937 25.38 -27.54 -3.83
N LYS A 938 26.21 -26.55 -3.50
CA LYS A 938 27.21 -25.94 -4.38
C LYS A 938 28.63 -26.44 -4.13
N GLU A 939 28.88 -27.45 -3.28
CA GLU A 939 30.25 -27.87 -2.94
C GLU A 939 31.04 -28.32 -4.18
N ILE A 940 30.37 -28.97 -5.14
CA ILE A 940 30.97 -29.35 -6.43
C ILE A 940 31.24 -28.12 -7.30
N LEU A 941 30.27 -27.20 -7.41
CA LEU A 941 30.40 -25.96 -8.20
C LEU A 941 31.58 -25.11 -7.71
N LYS A 942 31.69 -24.89 -6.39
CA LYS A 942 32.79 -24.15 -5.76
C LYS A 942 34.16 -24.79 -6.03
N LYS A 943 34.25 -26.13 -5.99
CA LYS A 943 35.48 -26.87 -6.33
C LYS A 943 35.87 -26.72 -7.81
N VAL A 944 34.89 -26.78 -8.72
CA VAL A 944 35.14 -26.63 -10.17
C VAL A 944 35.51 -25.18 -10.53
N ILE A 945 34.89 -24.18 -9.91
CA ILE A 945 35.27 -22.76 -10.03
C ILE A 945 36.69 -22.52 -9.52
N ALA A 946 37.01 -22.96 -8.31
CA ALA A 946 38.35 -22.77 -7.73
C ALA A 946 39.45 -23.43 -8.59
N TYR A 947 39.16 -24.59 -9.19
CA TYR A 947 40.08 -25.23 -10.13
C TYR A 947 40.21 -24.41 -11.43
N ALA A 948 39.09 -24.01 -12.06
CA ALA A 948 39.11 -23.19 -13.27
C ALA A 948 39.87 -21.87 -13.10
N GLN A 949 39.64 -21.17 -11.99
CA GLN A 949 40.36 -19.94 -11.63
C GLN A 949 41.87 -20.17 -11.47
N SER A 950 42.28 -21.34 -10.96
CA SER A 950 43.69 -21.70 -10.82
C SER A 950 44.36 -22.05 -12.16
N GLU A 951 43.62 -22.56 -13.14
CA GLU A 951 44.11 -22.83 -14.50
C GLU A 951 44.20 -21.54 -15.34
N SER A 952 43.22 -20.62 -15.23
CA SER A 952 43.17 -19.36 -16.01
C SER A 952 44.25 -18.33 -15.67
N VAL A 953 45.15 -18.64 -14.74
CA VAL A 953 46.28 -17.79 -14.33
C VAL A 953 47.65 -18.46 -14.52
N GLN A 954 47.69 -19.64 -15.15
CA GLN A 954 48.94 -20.28 -15.58
C GLN A 954 49.42 -19.72 -16.92
N GLU A 955 50.73 -19.72 -17.16
CA GLU A 955 51.34 -19.29 -18.44
C GLU A 955 50.84 -20.19 -19.60
N GLU A 956 50.55 -21.46 -19.31
CA GLU A 956 49.95 -22.41 -20.24
C GLU A 956 48.56 -21.98 -20.77
N PHE A 957 47.79 -21.14 -20.04
CA PHE A 957 46.49 -20.66 -20.52
C PHE A 957 46.63 -19.70 -21.71
N ASP A 958 47.70 -18.89 -21.75
CA ASP A 958 48.01 -17.99 -22.88
C ASP A 958 48.36 -18.75 -24.17
N HIS A 959 48.57 -20.08 -24.09
CA HIS A 959 48.84 -20.95 -25.25
C HIS A 959 47.60 -21.70 -25.75
N VAL A 960 46.46 -21.62 -25.04
CA VAL A 960 45.18 -22.22 -25.44
C VAL A 960 44.58 -21.46 -26.63
N ILE A 961 43.89 -22.14 -27.55
CA ILE A 961 43.26 -21.48 -28.71
C ILE A 961 42.21 -20.45 -28.29
N GLU A 962 42.16 -19.34 -29.03
CA GLU A 962 41.34 -18.15 -28.74
C GLU A 962 39.85 -18.49 -28.50
N ALA A 963 39.26 -19.36 -29.32
CA ALA A 963 37.86 -19.77 -29.18
C ALA A 963 37.58 -20.55 -27.87
N VAL A 964 38.57 -21.28 -27.35
CA VAL A 964 38.46 -22.00 -26.07
C VAL A 964 38.68 -21.07 -24.89
N GLN A 965 39.63 -20.13 -24.96
CA GLN A 965 39.81 -19.09 -23.93
C GLN A 965 38.50 -18.29 -23.73
N LEU A 966 37.84 -17.93 -24.83
CA LEU A 966 36.56 -17.22 -24.82
C LEU A 966 35.41 -18.07 -24.23
N SER A 967 35.25 -19.33 -24.66
CA SER A 967 34.16 -20.18 -24.15
C SER A 967 34.38 -20.62 -22.70
N PHE A 968 35.64 -20.83 -22.30
CA PHE A 968 36.03 -21.09 -20.92
C PHE A 968 35.71 -19.92 -19.99
N THR A 969 36.13 -18.69 -20.36
CA THR A 969 35.87 -17.49 -19.55
C THR A 969 34.36 -17.28 -19.38
N ALA A 970 33.58 -17.38 -20.46
CA ALA A 970 32.12 -17.26 -20.39
C ALA A 970 31.46 -18.33 -19.50
N ALA A 971 31.96 -19.58 -19.51
CA ALA A 971 31.48 -20.64 -18.63
C ALA A 971 31.90 -20.42 -17.16
N LEU A 972 33.07 -19.83 -16.92
CA LEU A 972 33.57 -19.49 -15.59
C LEU A 972 32.77 -18.32 -14.98
N ASP A 973 32.54 -17.25 -15.75
CA ASP A 973 31.71 -16.11 -15.33
C ASP A 973 30.28 -16.56 -14.98
N ASN A 974 29.69 -17.43 -15.82
CA ASN A 974 28.39 -18.03 -15.54
C ASN A 974 28.40 -18.90 -14.28
N ALA A 975 29.44 -19.71 -14.08
CA ALA A 975 29.57 -20.55 -12.89
C ALA A 975 29.70 -19.72 -11.60
N VAL A 976 30.50 -18.64 -11.62
CA VAL A 976 30.64 -17.70 -10.52
C VAL A 976 29.31 -16.98 -10.22
N ALA A 977 28.56 -16.57 -11.25
CA ALA A 977 27.24 -15.97 -11.08
C ALA A 977 26.22 -16.95 -10.45
N VAL A 978 26.22 -18.22 -10.89
CA VAL A 978 25.37 -19.27 -10.31
C VAL A 978 25.79 -19.64 -8.88
N ASP A 979 27.09 -19.54 -8.54
CA ASP A 979 27.55 -19.75 -7.16
C ASP A 979 27.07 -18.63 -6.23
N ALA A 980 27.16 -17.37 -6.69
CA ALA A 980 26.71 -16.19 -5.95
C ALA A 980 25.18 -16.09 -5.79
N ASN A 981 24.39 -16.59 -6.73
CA ASN A 981 22.92 -16.57 -6.66
C ASN A 981 22.37 -17.59 -5.63
N ARG A 982 21.94 -17.16 -4.44
CA ARG A 982 21.38 -18.06 -3.40
C ARG A 982 20.19 -18.89 -3.89
N ASP A 983 19.37 -18.33 -4.78
CA ASP A 983 18.16 -18.99 -5.29
C ASP A 983 18.43 -19.93 -6.49
N ALA A 984 19.70 -20.16 -6.86
CA ALA A 984 20.05 -21.05 -7.96
C ALA A 984 19.58 -22.49 -7.72
N THR A 985 18.77 -23.01 -8.63
CA THR A 985 18.21 -24.37 -8.53
C THR A 985 19.30 -25.46 -8.59
N PRO A 986 19.05 -26.66 -8.03
CA PRO A 986 19.96 -27.80 -8.16
C PRO A 986 20.34 -28.09 -9.62
N GLU A 987 19.38 -27.95 -10.55
CA GLU A 987 19.58 -28.11 -11.99
C GLU A 987 20.50 -27.03 -12.60
N GLU A 988 20.38 -25.76 -12.18
CA GLU A 988 21.27 -24.68 -12.63
C GLU A 988 22.69 -24.84 -12.07
N VAL A 989 22.83 -25.18 -10.79
CA VAL A 989 24.10 -25.51 -10.14
C VAL A 989 24.77 -26.69 -10.85
N GLU A 990 24.01 -27.74 -11.16
CA GLU A 990 24.52 -28.92 -11.88
C GLU A 990 24.93 -28.59 -13.33
N SER A 991 24.11 -27.79 -14.03
CA SER A 991 24.40 -27.32 -15.39
C SER A 991 25.66 -26.45 -15.44
N ALA A 992 25.82 -25.54 -14.48
CA ALA A 992 26.95 -24.62 -14.41
C ALA A 992 28.28 -25.37 -14.21
N TRP A 993 28.38 -26.26 -13.22
CA TRP A 993 29.63 -26.99 -12.99
C TRP A 993 29.94 -27.99 -14.11
N LYS A 994 28.93 -28.63 -14.72
CA LYS A 994 29.11 -29.50 -15.90
C LYS A 994 29.60 -28.72 -17.11
N THR A 995 29.09 -27.52 -17.34
CA THR A 995 29.49 -26.66 -18.45
C THR A 995 30.94 -26.21 -18.26
N LEU A 996 31.28 -25.66 -17.09
CA LEU A 996 32.65 -25.25 -16.79
C LEU A 996 33.64 -26.42 -16.84
N LEU A 997 33.28 -27.60 -16.31
CA LEU A 997 34.11 -28.81 -16.43
C LEU A 997 34.28 -29.28 -17.88
N THR A 998 33.30 -29.02 -18.76
CA THR A 998 33.42 -29.31 -20.20
C THR A 998 34.40 -28.36 -20.89
N GLU A 999 34.44 -27.09 -20.49
CA GLU A 999 35.42 -26.12 -21.00
C GLU A 999 36.83 -26.37 -20.42
N ILE A 1000 36.95 -26.74 -19.15
CA ILE A 1000 38.21 -27.21 -18.53
C ILE A 1000 38.86 -28.31 -19.38
N HIS A 1001 38.09 -29.31 -19.83
CA HIS A 1001 38.62 -30.38 -20.68
C HIS A 1001 39.11 -29.91 -22.07
N LYS A 1002 38.80 -28.69 -22.50
CA LYS A 1002 39.29 -28.11 -23.76
C LYS A 1002 40.62 -27.38 -23.63
N LEU A 1003 41.13 -27.10 -22.42
CA LEU A 1003 42.42 -26.41 -22.24
C LEU A 1003 43.61 -27.17 -22.87
N GLY A 1004 43.46 -28.45 -23.21
CA GLY A 1004 44.44 -29.20 -24.01
C GLY A 1004 44.51 -28.81 -25.50
N PHE A 1005 43.61 -27.96 -26.01
CA PHE A 1005 43.68 -27.43 -27.38
C PHE A 1005 44.56 -26.18 -27.41
N VAL A 1006 45.88 -26.38 -27.51
CA VAL A 1006 46.87 -25.31 -27.64
C VAL A 1006 47.11 -24.91 -29.10
N ALA A 1007 47.37 -23.62 -29.32
CA ALA A 1007 47.75 -23.08 -30.62
C ALA A 1007 49.13 -23.60 -31.08
N GLY A 1008 49.33 -23.75 -32.39
CA GLY A 1008 50.62 -24.18 -32.95
C GLY A 1008 51.71 -23.12 -32.85
N ASP A 1009 52.97 -23.55 -32.72
CA ASP A 1009 54.12 -22.64 -32.79
C ASP A 1009 54.32 -22.16 -34.23
N LYS A 1010 53.95 -20.91 -34.46
CA LYS A 1010 53.98 -20.24 -35.77
C LYS A 1010 55.34 -19.63 -36.11
N GLU A 1011 56.35 -19.72 -35.26
CA GLU A 1011 57.59 -18.95 -35.42
C GLU A 1011 58.40 -19.37 -36.66
N THR A 1012 58.50 -20.67 -36.95
CA THR A 1012 59.09 -21.19 -38.20
C THR A 1012 58.27 -20.77 -39.43
N LEU A 1013 56.94 -20.85 -39.35
CA LEU A 1013 56.03 -20.44 -40.43
C LEU A 1013 56.12 -18.94 -40.73
N LYS A 1014 56.24 -18.07 -39.72
CA LYS A 1014 56.51 -16.62 -39.90
C LYS A 1014 57.81 -16.40 -40.66
N GLN A 1015 58.90 -17.03 -40.23
CA GLN A 1015 60.22 -16.90 -40.85
C GLN A 1015 60.20 -17.40 -42.31
N LEU A 1016 59.47 -18.49 -42.59
CA LEU A 1016 59.26 -18.97 -43.96
C LEU A 1016 58.44 -17.99 -44.81
N ILE A 1017 57.42 -17.33 -44.25
CA ILE A 1017 56.64 -16.26 -44.91
C ILE A 1017 57.51 -15.04 -45.22
N GLU A 1018 58.44 -14.66 -44.33
CA GLU A 1018 59.40 -13.57 -44.60
C GLU A 1018 60.33 -13.91 -45.77
N ILE A 1019 60.89 -15.13 -45.79
CA ILE A 1019 61.72 -15.60 -46.91
C ILE A 1019 60.90 -15.68 -48.20
N ALA A 1020 59.67 -16.18 -48.15
CA ALA A 1020 58.75 -16.22 -49.28
C ALA A 1020 58.42 -14.82 -49.83
N ALA A 1021 58.28 -13.82 -48.96
CA ALA A 1021 58.03 -12.43 -49.36
C ALA A 1021 59.19 -11.81 -50.17
N ASP A 1022 60.40 -12.37 -50.14
CA ASP A 1022 61.47 -11.99 -51.07
C ASP A 1022 61.29 -12.61 -52.47
N TYR A 1023 60.79 -13.85 -52.58
CA TYR A 1023 60.44 -14.44 -53.87
C TYR A 1023 59.24 -13.73 -54.51
N GLU A 1024 58.26 -13.29 -53.70
CA GLU A 1024 57.08 -12.52 -54.12
C GLU A 1024 57.46 -11.23 -54.89
N LYS A 1025 58.62 -10.62 -54.59
CA LYS A 1025 59.13 -9.40 -55.24
C LYS A 1025 59.72 -9.63 -56.64
N VAL A 1026 59.97 -10.87 -57.04
CA VAL A 1026 60.69 -11.23 -58.30
C VAL A 1026 59.98 -12.31 -59.13
N LEU A 1027 58.67 -12.52 -58.90
CA LEU A 1027 57.87 -13.55 -59.59
C LEU A 1027 57.88 -13.45 -61.11
N ASP A 1028 58.08 -12.25 -61.67
CA ASP A 1028 58.23 -12.04 -63.12
C ASP A 1028 59.41 -12.81 -63.75
N TRP A 1029 60.38 -13.28 -62.97
CA TRP A 1029 61.49 -14.10 -63.46
C TRP A 1029 61.13 -15.60 -63.56
N TYR A 1030 59.99 -16.02 -63.00
CA TYR A 1030 59.60 -17.42 -62.85
C TYR A 1030 58.41 -17.81 -63.77
N THR A 1031 58.34 -19.08 -64.12
CA THR A 1031 57.34 -19.66 -65.02
C THR A 1031 55.93 -19.61 -64.40
N PRO A 1032 54.89 -19.12 -65.12
CA PRO A 1032 53.55 -18.94 -64.57
C PRO A 1032 52.99 -20.16 -63.82
N ASN A 1033 53.21 -21.36 -64.36
CA ASN A 1033 52.71 -22.62 -63.80
C ASN A 1033 53.29 -22.95 -62.40
N THR A 1034 54.38 -22.29 -61.99
CA THR A 1034 55.00 -22.46 -60.67
C THR A 1034 54.76 -21.27 -59.73
N VAL A 1035 54.36 -20.11 -60.27
CA VAL A 1035 54.03 -18.91 -59.50
C VAL A 1035 52.65 -19.02 -58.85
N GLU A 1036 51.65 -19.54 -59.55
CA GLU A 1036 50.27 -19.66 -59.02
C GLU A 1036 50.14 -20.57 -57.78
N PRO A 1037 50.76 -21.77 -57.72
CA PRO A 1037 50.79 -22.56 -56.49
C PRO A 1037 51.51 -21.87 -55.33
N PHE A 1038 52.60 -21.13 -55.63
CA PHE A 1038 53.37 -20.41 -54.63
C PHE A 1038 52.59 -19.25 -53.99
N THR A 1039 51.92 -18.42 -54.78
CA THR A 1039 51.13 -17.31 -54.22
C THR A 1039 49.91 -17.81 -53.44
N ALA A 1040 49.31 -18.93 -53.86
CA ALA A 1040 48.25 -19.59 -53.11
C ALA A 1040 48.75 -20.15 -51.76
N ALA A 1041 49.90 -20.82 -51.73
CA ALA A 1041 50.50 -21.35 -50.50
C ALA A 1041 50.93 -20.23 -49.54
N LEU A 1042 51.49 -19.13 -50.06
CA LEU A 1042 51.86 -17.95 -49.26
C LEU A 1042 50.65 -17.24 -48.66
N ALA A 1043 49.53 -17.16 -49.40
CA ALA A 1043 48.27 -16.63 -48.88
C ALA A 1043 47.68 -17.54 -47.78
N ALA A 1044 47.72 -18.86 -47.96
CA ALA A 1044 47.28 -19.82 -46.95
C ALA A 1044 48.14 -19.73 -45.67
N ALA A 1045 49.46 -19.72 -45.79
CA ALA A 1045 50.38 -19.56 -44.67
C ALA A 1045 50.14 -18.26 -43.88
N ARG A 1046 49.92 -17.14 -44.58
CA ARG A 1046 49.56 -15.85 -43.94
C ARG A 1046 48.23 -15.94 -43.18
N ALA A 1047 47.25 -16.70 -43.67
CA ALA A 1047 45.99 -16.93 -42.96
C ALA A 1047 46.19 -17.82 -41.72
N THR A 1048 46.94 -18.92 -41.82
CA THR A 1048 47.25 -19.82 -40.69
C THR A 1048 48.00 -19.11 -39.56
N VAL A 1049 48.92 -18.18 -39.88
CA VAL A 1049 49.57 -17.36 -38.85
C VAL A 1049 48.55 -16.44 -38.14
N ALA A 1050 47.60 -15.87 -38.88
CA ALA A 1050 46.60 -14.94 -38.35
C ALA A 1050 45.45 -15.60 -37.57
N ASP A 1051 45.15 -16.88 -37.77
CA ASP A 1051 44.08 -17.60 -37.06
C ASP A 1051 44.51 -18.00 -35.64
N GLY A 1052 43.91 -17.39 -34.61
CA GLY A 1052 44.13 -17.71 -33.19
C GLY A 1052 43.78 -19.15 -32.78
N ASN A 1053 43.23 -19.96 -33.69
CA ASN A 1053 42.79 -21.33 -33.46
C ASN A 1053 43.58 -22.38 -34.26
N ALA A 1054 44.53 -21.96 -35.09
CA ALA A 1054 45.38 -22.88 -35.86
C ALA A 1054 46.21 -23.77 -34.91
N LEU A 1055 45.97 -25.08 -34.97
CA LEU A 1055 46.69 -26.07 -34.18
C LEU A 1055 48.04 -26.37 -34.84
N GLN A 1056 48.94 -27.03 -34.11
CA GLN A 1056 50.28 -27.40 -34.61
C GLN A 1056 50.26 -28.09 -35.98
N GLY A 1057 49.28 -28.98 -36.23
CA GLY A 1057 49.14 -29.66 -37.52
C GLY A 1057 48.72 -28.75 -38.68
N ASP A 1058 47.98 -27.67 -38.41
CA ASP A 1058 47.60 -26.68 -39.43
C ASP A 1058 48.79 -25.79 -39.80
N VAL A 1059 49.62 -25.45 -38.81
CA VAL A 1059 50.89 -24.71 -38.99
C VAL A 1059 51.88 -25.55 -39.79
N GLU A 1060 52.10 -26.81 -39.42
CA GLU A 1060 53.00 -27.73 -40.13
C GLU A 1060 52.55 -27.98 -41.58
N ALA A 1061 51.24 -28.13 -41.82
CA ALA A 1061 50.69 -28.28 -43.16
C ALA A 1061 50.90 -27.03 -44.03
N ALA A 1062 50.72 -25.83 -43.45
CA ALA A 1062 50.98 -24.57 -44.13
C ALA A 1062 52.48 -24.33 -44.41
N GLU A 1063 53.36 -24.70 -43.47
CA GLU A 1063 54.81 -24.60 -43.64
C GLU A 1063 55.32 -25.54 -44.74
N ALA A 1064 54.88 -26.82 -44.71
CA ALA A 1064 55.24 -27.79 -45.73
C ALA A 1064 54.74 -27.39 -47.13
N ALA A 1065 53.51 -26.87 -47.24
CA ALA A 1065 52.93 -26.41 -48.51
C ALA A 1065 53.66 -25.18 -49.06
N LEU A 1066 54.01 -24.21 -48.22
CA LEU A 1066 54.76 -23.03 -48.63
C LEU A 1066 56.20 -23.40 -49.05
N LEU A 1067 56.87 -24.27 -48.29
CA LEU A 1067 58.24 -24.71 -48.58
C LEU A 1067 58.32 -25.51 -49.88
N ASP A 1068 57.40 -26.46 -50.13
CA ASP A 1068 57.36 -27.19 -51.39
C ASP A 1068 57.09 -26.26 -52.58
N ALA A 1069 56.15 -25.33 -52.46
CA ALA A 1069 55.84 -24.38 -53.52
C ALA A 1069 57.04 -23.44 -53.82
N MET A 1070 57.78 -23.00 -52.80
CA MET A 1070 59.05 -22.27 -52.97
C MET A 1070 60.10 -23.12 -53.69
N LEU A 1071 60.28 -24.37 -53.27
CA LEU A 1071 61.22 -25.31 -53.89
C LEU A 1071 60.82 -25.71 -55.32
N ASN A 1072 59.55 -25.50 -55.70
CA ASN A 1072 59.02 -25.78 -57.03
C ASN A 1072 58.97 -24.59 -58.00
N LEU A 1073 59.34 -23.38 -57.57
CA LEU A 1073 59.56 -22.23 -58.47
C LEU A 1073 60.64 -22.53 -59.53
N ARG A 1074 60.36 -22.24 -60.81
CA ARG A 1074 61.32 -22.44 -61.92
C ARG A 1074 61.48 -21.16 -62.74
N TYR A 1075 62.72 -20.72 -62.97
CA TYR A 1075 63.01 -19.56 -63.83
C TYR A 1075 62.51 -19.77 -65.27
N LYS A 1076 62.07 -18.69 -65.92
CA LYS A 1076 61.82 -18.65 -67.37
C LYS A 1076 63.15 -18.90 -68.11
N ALA A 1077 63.12 -19.72 -69.16
CA ALA A 1077 64.30 -19.96 -69.98
C ALA A 1077 64.74 -18.71 -70.76
N ASP A 1078 66.06 -18.51 -70.92
CA ASP A 1078 66.62 -17.53 -71.85
C ASP A 1078 66.47 -18.05 -73.28
N LYS A 1079 65.67 -17.32 -74.06
CA LYS A 1079 65.32 -17.63 -75.45
C LYS A 1079 66.07 -16.80 -76.47
N SER A 1080 66.92 -15.86 -76.05
CA SER A 1080 67.62 -14.91 -76.95
C SER A 1080 68.37 -15.61 -78.10
N VAL A 1081 68.96 -16.78 -77.84
CA VAL A 1081 69.64 -17.61 -78.86
C VAL A 1081 68.65 -18.34 -79.77
N LEU A 1082 67.51 -18.80 -79.24
CA LEU A 1082 66.44 -19.44 -80.03
C LEU A 1082 65.78 -18.42 -80.97
N GLU A 1083 65.53 -17.20 -80.49
CA GLU A 1083 65.02 -16.07 -81.27
C GLU A 1083 65.99 -15.67 -82.39
N SER A 1084 67.30 -15.64 -82.10
CA SER A 1084 68.35 -15.40 -83.08
C SER A 1084 68.41 -16.50 -84.16
N VAL A 1085 68.28 -17.77 -83.78
CA VAL A 1085 68.28 -18.90 -84.71
C VAL A 1085 66.98 -18.96 -85.53
N LEU A 1086 65.84 -18.59 -84.94
CA LEU A 1086 64.57 -18.38 -85.64
C LEU A 1086 64.64 -17.22 -86.64
N ALA A 1087 65.33 -16.12 -86.32
CA ALA A 1087 65.58 -15.03 -87.24
C ALA A 1087 66.52 -15.44 -88.39
N LYS A 1088 67.57 -16.23 -88.11
CA LYS A 1088 68.43 -16.86 -89.14
C LYS A 1088 67.61 -17.77 -90.06
N ALA A 1089 66.74 -18.61 -89.49
CA ALA A 1089 65.83 -19.49 -90.24
C ALA A 1089 64.88 -18.70 -91.16
N PHE A 1090 64.29 -17.62 -90.65
CA PHE A 1090 63.38 -16.75 -91.40
C PHE A 1090 64.04 -16.09 -92.64
N GLY A 1091 65.37 -15.92 -92.63
CA GLY A 1091 66.12 -15.35 -93.75
C GLY A 1091 66.49 -16.31 -94.90
N ILE A 1092 66.08 -17.59 -94.83
CA ILE A 1092 66.48 -18.61 -95.83
C ILE A 1092 65.50 -18.65 -97.01
N ASP A 1093 66.00 -18.42 -98.23
CA ASP A 1093 65.23 -18.67 -99.45
C ASP A 1093 65.12 -20.17 -99.73
N THR A 1094 64.03 -20.76 -99.26
CA THR A 1094 63.72 -22.18 -99.45
C THR A 1094 63.54 -22.60 -100.92
N ALA A 1095 63.38 -21.67 -101.87
CA ALA A 1095 63.20 -22.01 -103.29
C ALA A 1095 64.49 -22.55 -103.97
N ALA A 1096 65.66 -22.37 -103.34
CA ALA A 1096 66.95 -22.85 -103.86
C ALA A 1096 67.24 -24.34 -103.55
N TYR A 1097 66.48 -24.96 -102.65
CA TYR A 1097 66.77 -26.27 -102.07
C TYR A 1097 65.70 -27.33 -102.42
N THR A 1098 66.00 -28.61 -102.20
CA THR A 1098 65.02 -29.68 -102.46
C THR A 1098 63.82 -29.58 -101.51
N ALA A 1099 62.61 -29.76 -102.05
CA ALA A 1099 61.35 -29.64 -101.28
C ALA A 1099 61.28 -30.56 -100.05
N GLU A 1100 61.98 -31.69 -100.08
CA GLU A 1100 62.05 -32.67 -99.00
C GLU A 1100 62.92 -32.18 -97.83
N SER A 1101 64.07 -31.54 -98.10
CA SER A 1101 64.89 -30.90 -97.06
C SER A 1101 64.21 -29.65 -96.47
N VAL A 1102 63.53 -28.87 -97.32
CA VAL A 1102 62.71 -27.71 -96.90
C VAL A 1102 61.55 -28.12 -95.98
N ALA A 1103 60.93 -29.28 -96.20
CA ALA A 1103 59.86 -29.77 -95.32
C ALA A 1103 60.37 -30.10 -93.91
N ALA A 1104 61.55 -30.72 -93.80
CA ALA A 1104 62.19 -30.99 -92.51
C ALA A 1104 62.59 -29.70 -91.79
N PHE A 1105 63.18 -28.74 -92.51
CA PHE A 1105 63.51 -27.41 -92.02
C PHE A 1105 62.28 -26.67 -91.46
N ASN A 1106 61.16 -26.62 -92.19
CA ASN A 1106 59.95 -25.95 -91.71
C ASN A 1106 59.34 -26.64 -90.48
N ALA A 1107 59.37 -27.98 -90.40
CA ALA A 1107 58.90 -28.71 -89.23
C ALA A 1107 59.77 -28.44 -87.98
N ALA A 1108 61.09 -28.27 -88.13
CA ALA A 1108 61.97 -27.83 -87.06
C ALA A 1108 61.72 -26.36 -86.66
N ASN A 1109 61.53 -25.49 -87.65
CA ASN A 1109 61.26 -24.05 -87.48
C ASN A 1109 59.96 -23.80 -86.70
N ASP A 1110 58.88 -24.54 -87.00
CA ASP A 1110 57.60 -24.37 -86.31
C ASP A 1110 57.59 -24.99 -84.89
N LYS A 1111 58.31 -26.09 -84.67
CA LYS A 1111 58.61 -26.58 -83.30
C LYS A 1111 59.38 -25.54 -82.49
N ALA A 1112 60.41 -24.94 -83.08
CA ALA A 1112 61.20 -23.90 -82.45
C ALA A 1112 60.35 -22.66 -82.09
N LYS A 1113 59.43 -22.23 -82.96
CA LYS A 1113 58.46 -21.16 -82.64
C LYS A 1113 57.52 -21.54 -81.49
N ALA A 1114 57.03 -22.78 -81.45
CA ALA A 1114 56.16 -23.25 -80.37
C ALA A 1114 56.87 -23.18 -79.00
N ILE A 1115 58.11 -23.70 -78.93
CA ILE A 1115 58.97 -23.59 -77.74
C ILE A 1115 59.32 -22.12 -77.42
N ASN A 1116 59.48 -21.26 -78.43
CA ASN A 1116 59.72 -19.83 -78.18
C ASN A 1116 58.50 -19.15 -77.52
N ASN A 1117 57.30 -19.54 -77.91
CA ASN A 1117 56.05 -18.91 -77.44
C ASN A 1117 55.51 -19.47 -76.12
N ASP A 1118 55.91 -20.66 -75.67
CA ASP A 1118 55.49 -21.21 -74.37
C ASP A 1118 56.20 -20.51 -73.20
N ALA A 1119 55.44 -19.81 -72.35
CA ALA A 1119 55.95 -19.10 -71.18
C ALA A 1119 56.58 -20.01 -70.09
N ASN A 1120 56.41 -21.33 -70.20
CA ASN A 1120 56.94 -22.33 -69.27
C ASN A 1120 58.06 -23.21 -69.84
N ALA A 1121 58.44 -23.02 -71.12
CA ALA A 1121 59.47 -23.83 -71.77
C ALA A 1121 60.79 -23.83 -70.98
N THR A 1122 61.38 -25.01 -70.79
CA THR A 1122 62.64 -25.19 -70.07
C THR A 1122 63.84 -24.81 -70.93
N GLN A 1123 64.98 -24.51 -70.29
CA GLN A 1123 66.23 -24.24 -71.02
C GLN A 1123 66.71 -25.45 -71.84
N ALA A 1124 66.33 -26.67 -71.45
CA ALA A 1124 66.61 -27.89 -72.20
C ALA A 1124 65.82 -27.95 -73.51
N GLU A 1125 64.51 -27.69 -73.47
CA GLU A 1125 63.66 -27.64 -74.68
C GLU A 1125 64.04 -26.48 -75.59
N VAL A 1126 64.37 -25.31 -75.03
CA VAL A 1126 64.89 -24.16 -75.78
C VAL A 1126 66.22 -24.51 -76.47
N LYS A 1127 67.11 -25.25 -75.80
CA LYS A 1127 68.35 -25.75 -76.42
C LYS A 1127 68.09 -26.81 -77.49
N GLU A 1128 67.20 -27.77 -77.24
CA GLU A 1128 66.85 -28.80 -78.23
C GLU A 1128 66.20 -28.17 -79.48
N ALA A 1129 65.39 -27.13 -79.31
CA ALA A 1129 64.86 -26.32 -80.40
C ALA A 1129 65.96 -25.57 -81.17
N ILE A 1130 66.94 -24.96 -80.49
CA ILE A 1130 68.13 -24.34 -81.09
C ILE A 1130 68.93 -25.36 -81.92
N ASP A 1131 69.26 -26.51 -81.33
CA ASP A 1131 70.09 -27.53 -81.94
C ASP A 1131 69.36 -28.16 -83.15
N THR A 1132 68.08 -28.51 -82.99
CA THR A 1132 67.25 -29.13 -84.04
C THR A 1132 67.03 -28.18 -85.22
N LEU A 1133 66.79 -26.89 -84.95
CA LEU A 1133 66.61 -25.91 -86.01
C LEU A 1133 67.93 -25.62 -86.76
N ASN A 1134 69.07 -25.50 -86.06
CA ASN A 1134 70.36 -25.37 -86.74
C ASN A 1134 70.69 -26.63 -87.57
N ALA A 1135 70.51 -27.83 -87.03
CA ALA A 1135 70.73 -29.07 -87.77
C ALA A 1135 69.83 -29.17 -89.02
N ALA A 1136 68.59 -28.68 -88.95
CA ALA A 1136 67.68 -28.66 -90.09
C ALA A 1136 67.96 -27.53 -91.11
N ILE A 1137 68.61 -26.43 -90.68
CA ILE A 1137 69.19 -25.41 -91.57
C ILE A 1137 70.38 -26.00 -92.33
N ASP A 1138 71.31 -26.63 -91.61
CA ASP A 1138 72.57 -27.13 -92.16
C ASP A 1138 72.37 -28.40 -93.03
N ALA A 1139 71.20 -29.05 -92.94
CA ALA A 1139 70.79 -30.22 -93.74
C ALA A 1139 70.00 -29.87 -95.02
N LEU A 1140 69.96 -28.60 -95.45
CA LEU A 1140 69.36 -28.20 -96.72
C LEU A 1140 70.21 -28.66 -97.92
N VAL A 1141 69.58 -29.25 -98.95
CA VAL A 1141 70.29 -29.94 -100.04
C VAL A 1141 70.09 -29.27 -101.40
N GLU A 1142 71.20 -29.01 -102.09
CA GLU A 1142 71.25 -28.47 -103.47
C GLU A 1142 71.18 -29.57 -104.54
N ILE A 1143 70.87 -29.21 -105.79
CA ILE A 1143 70.06 -30.05 -106.67
C ILE A 1143 70.81 -31.14 -107.51
N ASN A 1144 72.15 -31.20 -107.60
CA ASN A 1144 72.83 -32.12 -108.55
C ASN A 1144 74.18 -32.77 -108.12
N ALA A 1145 74.18 -34.06 -107.75
CA ALA A 1145 75.27 -35.04 -107.97
C ALA A 1145 74.86 -36.51 -107.66
N VAL A 1146 75.19 -37.49 -108.54
CA VAL A 1146 74.88 -38.94 -108.42
C VAL A 1146 75.68 -39.75 -109.49
N PRO A 1147 75.66 -41.11 -109.59
CA PRO A 1147 75.34 -42.18 -108.62
C PRO A 1147 76.35 -43.39 -108.62
N ALA A 1148 76.22 -44.33 -107.66
CA ALA A 1148 76.25 -45.81 -107.84
C ALA A 1148 76.38 -46.54 -106.48
N GLY A 1149 75.61 -47.60 -106.15
CA GLY A 1149 74.39 -48.13 -106.77
C GLY A 1149 74.01 -49.55 -106.26
N THR A 1150 72.70 -49.88 -106.26
CA THR A 1150 72.08 -51.25 -106.28
C THR A 1150 72.39 -52.27 -105.16
N SER A 1151 71.48 -53.11 -104.63
CA SER A 1151 70.03 -53.40 -104.82
C SER A 1151 69.62 -54.62 -103.92
N VAL A 1152 68.37 -55.05 -103.63
CA VAL A 1152 66.97 -54.70 -104.00
C VAL A 1152 65.99 -55.20 -102.90
N ASN A 1153 64.80 -54.59 -102.83
CA ASN A 1153 63.47 -55.17 -102.47
C ASN A 1153 63.12 -55.67 -101.05
N GLY A 1154 61.81 -55.53 -100.72
CA GLY A 1154 61.12 -56.09 -99.55
C GLY A 1154 60.38 -55.04 -98.71
N ASP A 1155 59.35 -54.34 -99.22
CA ASP A 1155 57.90 -54.70 -99.10
C ASP A 1155 57.40 -54.85 -97.64
N THR A 1156 56.29 -54.25 -97.18
CA THR A 1156 55.22 -53.45 -97.87
C THR A 1156 54.45 -52.56 -96.87
N ALA A 1157 53.69 -51.58 -97.38
CA ALA A 1157 52.35 -51.17 -96.85
C ALA A 1157 52.25 -50.45 -95.48
N LEU A 1158 51.13 -49.84 -95.03
CA LEU A 1158 49.96 -49.09 -95.57
C LEU A 1158 49.14 -48.64 -94.30
N THR A 1159 48.43 -47.50 -94.14
CA THR A 1159 48.25 -46.24 -94.90
C THR A 1159 47.60 -45.17 -93.98
N THR A 1160 47.75 -43.88 -94.33
CA THR A 1160 46.86 -42.73 -93.95
C THR A 1160 46.71 -42.34 -92.46
N GLY A 1161 46.30 -41.12 -92.10
CA GLY A 1161 46.09 -39.91 -92.90
C GLY A 1161 44.85 -39.07 -92.51
N ARG A 1162 44.81 -37.83 -93.03
CA ARG A 1162 43.71 -36.83 -92.99
C ARG A 1162 43.31 -36.21 -91.64
N SER A 1163 43.57 -34.91 -91.62
CA SER A 1163 42.95 -33.85 -90.84
C SER A 1163 41.46 -33.58 -91.15
N ASN A 1164 40.91 -32.65 -90.34
CA ASN A 1164 39.93 -31.58 -90.66
C ASN A 1164 38.48 -31.65 -90.18
N ALA A 1165 38.02 -30.46 -89.77
CA ALA A 1165 36.66 -29.98 -89.45
C ALA A 1165 35.94 -30.64 -88.27
N LYS A 1166 35.47 -29.92 -87.23
CA LYS A 1166 34.65 -28.68 -87.14
C LYS A 1166 33.17 -28.84 -87.53
N THR A 1167 32.38 -29.29 -86.57
CA THR A 1167 31.02 -28.86 -86.19
C THR A 1167 30.86 -29.26 -84.70
N GLY A 1168 30.17 -28.54 -83.81
CA GLY A 1168 29.39 -27.33 -83.96
C GLY A 1168 27.89 -27.62 -84.08
N ASP A 1169 27.17 -27.65 -82.95
CA ASP A 1169 25.71 -27.52 -82.81
C ASP A 1169 25.30 -27.69 -81.33
N THR A 1170 24.13 -27.27 -80.84
CA THR A 1170 23.42 -25.97 -80.90
C THR A 1170 22.38 -25.98 -79.78
N VAL A 1171 21.91 -24.81 -79.34
CA VAL A 1171 20.75 -24.69 -78.42
C VAL A 1171 19.49 -24.35 -79.22
N PRO A 1172 18.34 -24.95 -78.91
CA PRO A 1172 17.06 -24.28 -79.11
C PRO A 1172 16.22 -24.19 -77.83
N PHE A 1173 15.33 -23.19 -77.79
CA PHE A 1173 14.53 -22.83 -76.62
C PHE A 1173 13.09 -23.37 -76.71
N ALA A 1174 12.42 -23.39 -75.56
CA ALA A 1174 10.97 -23.21 -75.35
C ALA A 1174 9.96 -24.38 -75.44
N ALA A 1175 8.86 -24.13 -74.71
CA ALA A 1175 7.49 -24.62 -74.84
C ALA A 1175 7.11 -26.04 -74.35
N ALA A 1176 6.27 -26.01 -73.31
CA ALA A 1176 5.51 -27.10 -72.69
C ALA A 1176 4.50 -27.83 -73.61
N VAL A 1177 4.02 -29.00 -73.15
CA VAL A 1177 2.58 -29.25 -72.96
C VAL A 1177 2.29 -30.44 -72.02
N THR A 1178 1.21 -30.26 -71.24
CA THR A 1178 0.52 -31.04 -70.20
C THR A 1178 0.29 -32.55 -70.40
N MET A 1179 0.40 -33.35 -69.31
CA MET A 1179 -0.68 -34.29 -68.88
C MET A 1179 -0.52 -34.79 -67.42
N LEU A 1180 -1.56 -35.45 -66.85
CA LEU A 1180 -1.71 -35.76 -65.41
C LEU A 1180 -1.76 -37.28 -65.06
N ALA A 1181 -1.18 -37.64 -63.91
CA ALA A 1181 -1.64 -38.64 -62.92
C ALA A 1181 -0.84 -38.43 -61.60
N LEU A 1182 -1.42 -38.10 -60.44
CA LEU A 1182 -2.04 -39.01 -59.44
C LEU A 1182 -1.08 -40.12 -58.94
N THR A 1183 -0.70 -40.27 -57.65
CA THR A 1183 -0.99 -39.58 -56.35
C THR A 1183 0.12 -39.92 -55.34
N GLY A 1184 0.45 -39.13 -54.30
CA GLY A 1184 -0.03 -37.81 -53.87
C GLY A 1184 0.56 -37.35 -52.50
N PHE A 1185 0.34 -36.07 -52.13
CA PHE A 1185 0.20 -35.41 -50.79
C PHE A 1185 0.85 -35.99 -49.51
N ALA A 1186 1.26 -35.24 -48.47
CA ALA A 1186 1.59 -33.83 -48.14
C ALA A 1186 2.07 -33.83 -46.64
N VAL A 1187 2.34 -32.79 -45.81
CA VAL A 1187 2.23 -31.31 -45.68
C VAL A 1187 3.45 -30.88 -44.79
N ILE A 1188 4.19 -29.75 -44.81
CA ILE A 1188 4.18 -28.38 -45.40
C ILE A 1188 3.88 -27.21 -44.40
N ILE A 1189 4.96 -26.53 -43.94
CA ILE A 1189 5.03 -25.12 -43.42
C ILE A 1189 4.47 -24.90 -41.99
N SER A 1190 5.05 -24.09 -41.07
CA SER A 1190 5.60 -22.72 -41.12
C SER A 1190 6.79 -22.44 -40.15
N LYS A 1191 7.52 -21.30 -40.18
CA LYS A 1191 8.00 -20.39 -41.26
C LYS A 1191 9.09 -19.45 -40.67
N LYS A 1192 9.82 -18.71 -41.51
CA LYS A 1192 10.90 -17.75 -41.17
C LYS A 1192 10.41 -16.33 -40.85
N LYS A 1193 11.20 -15.62 -40.02
CA LYS A 1193 11.43 -14.16 -39.97
C LYS A 1193 10.33 -13.26 -39.38
N LYS A 1194 10.64 -12.05 -38.86
CA LYS A 1194 11.95 -11.33 -38.87
C LYS A 1194 13.09 -12.08 -38.20
#